data_AF-R3KUE6-F1
#
_entry.id   AF-R3KUE6-F1
#
_cell.length_a   1.000
_cell.length_b   1.000
_cell.length_c   1.000
_cell.angle_alpha   90.00
_cell.angle_beta   90.00
_cell.angle_gamma   90.00
#
_symmetry.space_group_name_H-M   'P 1'
#
loop_
_entity.id
_entity.type
_entity.pdbx_description
1 polymer ?
#
loop_
_entity_poly.entity_id
_entity_poly.type
_entity_poly.pdbx_seq_one_letter_code
_entity_poly.pdbx_strand_id
1 'polypeptide(L)'
;MNRAVKNFVSYLMITMLFILNLLPMMNAFAQEVTSDAENTVEKDGLKVIGKIEDTSSQEDIKTVTYEITNTRDVPIKNLILKQKNNNDSPIKFVLDTLSEERGPTSLEEQAKVETNKKDQTTDIKLLNLQPNSTRKITINGQITTKASSKLLVSVLIEDNEKGTLVIDLPNKYMLADKESVSKEKQETSETKVENQANETASSTNEMTATTSNETKPEAGKATESIQETALTQATESPEQPPLKAQPTGPLVPPTPGRGFNTPIYQSVHKGELFSTGNTNLKIANENTAAAQTFLNTRGASSGYAINNFPLEFADVDNDPNTYNSSRAYIDLNGAKEIAWAGLFWSASRYKGPAYGTNLSDEEISAPVQFTTPNGTVQRVSPQRYHRIDQDATNPGQRFGYNNTGFSNYADVTSILQGDKSATGSYTLADIPMTSSLNGQYQYYNFSGWSLFVVTKDQASKSRAFSIYYGARGNAAGTNNEFTMSNFLTAKQGNLDPIVTWFTVQGDKYWTGDNAQIKNSAGIWVNISNTLNPVNNAMNATVTDNDEHMVDKYPGKFAPDHPNFLDIDIDRMAIPEGVLNAGQNQINFRTTSSGDDYSTNAIGFAVNAETPEFEIKKEIVEPKETYKVGETITYRVSLKNTKADSEAINSVSKDALDGRLNYLPGSLKIISGPNSGEKTDASGDDQAEYDETNKQIIVRVGNGATATQGGSYKADTAETIYEFKAQINERAKANELVPNSATVEAVDILTSAKVNETSNIVEAKIADEQVTGKLTAIKTVNNAKPKLGETIEYTISFRNTIENSVLNKVVITDQLPKGLTYVKDSLTSIGDEPQPTSLKEANGTITAEYPSITDT
;
A
#
# COMPACT_ATOMS: atom_id res chain seq x y z
N MET A 1 -41.13 48.68 26.08
CA MET A 1 -39.90 47.91 25.80
C MET A 1 -40.20 46.97 24.67
N ASN A 2 -39.60 47.30 23.54
CA ASN A 2 -40.28 47.38 22.25
C ASN A 2 -39.81 46.29 21.28
N ARG A 3 -40.65 46.06 20.27
CA ARG A 3 -40.51 45.32 18.98
C ARG A 3 -39.12 44.83 18.51
N ALA A 4 -38.02 45.42 18.94
CA ALA A 4 -36.65 45.00 18.63
C ALA A 4 -36.33 43.57 19.11
N VAL A 5 -36.78 43.15 20.30
CA VAL A 5 -36.43 41.81 20.83
C VAL A 5 -37.26 40.69 20.17
N LYS A 6 -38.53 40.94 19.84
CA LYS A 6 -39.34 39.98 19.07
C LYS A 6 -38.86 39.85 17.62
N ASN A 7 -38.45 40.95 17.00
CA ASN A 7 -37.87 40.90 15.66
C ASN A 7 -36.51 40.18 15.65
N PHE A 8 -35.70 40.29 16.71
CA PHE A 8 -34.42 39.60 16.80
C PHE A 8 -34.58 38.07 16.96
N VAL A 9 -35.56 37.62 17.76
CA VAL A 9 -35.83 36.18 17.95
C VAL A 9 -36.51 35.55 16.72
N SER A 10 -37.39 36.30 16.02
CA SER A 10 -37.95 35.83 14.75
C SER A 10 -36.94 35.87 13.60
N TYR A 11 -35.99 36.82 13.58
CA TYR A 11 -34.88 36.79 12.61
C TYR A 11 -33.95 35.60 12.89
N LEU A 12 -33.63 35.33 14.17
CA LEU A 12 -32.78 34.21 14.55
C LEU A 12 -33.41 32.84 14.24
N MET A 13 -34.72 32.68 14.43
CA MET A 13 -35.44 31.44 14.08
C MET A 13 -35.64 31.27 12.57
N ILE A 14 -35.84 32.35 11.80
CA ILE A 14 -35.95 32.26 10.34
C ILE A 14 -34.57 32.04 9.71
N THR A 15 -33.48 32.59 10.27
CA THR A 15 -32.12 32.23 9.87
C THR A 15 -31.74 30.81 10.30
N MET A 16 -32.21 30.30 11.44
CA MET A 16 -31.97 28.90 11.84
C MET A 16 -32.79 27.90 11.00
N LEU A 17 -34.02 28.22 10.59
CA LEU A 17 -34.80 27.35 9.70
C LEU A 17 -34.28 27.34 8.25
N PHE A 18 -33.57 28.38 7.80
CA PHE A 18 -32.84 28.35 6.52
C PHE A 18 -31.48 27.66 6.63
N ILE A 19 -30.93 27.49 7.84
CA ILE A 19 -29.66 26.78 8.09
C ILE A 19 -29.88 25.27 8.36
N LEU A 20 -31.08 24.84 8.77
CA LEU A 20 -31.38 23.42 9.01
C LEU A 20 -31.91 22.64 7.79
N ASN A 21 -32.25 23.30 6.68
CA ASN A 21 -32.71 22.63 5.45
C ASN A 21 -31.68 22.67 4.29
N LEU A 22 -30.43 23.02 4.59
CA LEU A 22 -29.31 23.06 3.63
C LEU A 22 -28.05 22.43 4.24
N LEU A 23 -28.10 21.13 4.51
CA LEU A 23 -26.92 20.29 4.67
C LEU A 23 -27.20 18.99 3.90
N PRO A 24 -26.53 18.80 2.76
CA PRO A 24 -25.17 18.27 2.79
C PRO A 24 -24.13 19.23 2.19
N MET A 25 -22.87 19.01 2.57
CA MET A 25 -21.62 19.62 2.06
C MET A 25 -21.14 20.90 2.76
N MET A 26 -20.06 20.75 3.52
CA MET A 26 -18.90 21.63 3.43
C MET A 26 -17.62 20.79 3.49
N ASN A 27 -17.07 20.50 2.31
CA ASN A 27 -15.65 20.33 2.12
C ASN A 27 -15.32 21.10 0.84
N ALA A 28 -14.87 22.34 0.97
CA ALA A 28 -14.36 23.13 -0.13
C ALA A 28 -13.36 24.15 0.41
N PHE A 29 -12.07 23.85 0.27
CA PHE A 29 -11.08 24.88 -0.02
C PHE A 29 -10.36 24.45 -1.30
N ALA A 30 -10.46 25.34 -2.30
CA ALA A 30 -9.96 25.26 -3.67
C ALA A 30 -10.65 24.24 -4.59
N GLN A 31 -11.91 24.52 -4.96
CA GLN A 31 -12.46 24.05 -6.24
C GLN A 31 -12.56 25.26 -7.17
N GLU A 32 -11.62 25.35 -8.11
CA GLU A 32 -11.90 26.04 -9.37
C GLU A 32 -13.14 25.36 -9.97
N VAL A 33 -14.13 26.17 -10.33
CA VAL A 33 -15.33 25.69 -11.00
C VAL A 33 -14.91 25.23 -12.41
N THR A 34 -14.65 23.93 -12.56
CA THR A 34 -14.66 23.23 -13.85
C THR A 34 -15.63 22.05 -13.76
N SER A 35 -16.36 21.81 -14.84
CA SER A 35 -17.48 20.89 -14.94
C SER A 35 -17.15 19.43 -14.54
N ASP A 36 -17.75 18.91 -13.47
CA ASP A 36 -17.53 17.52 -12.99
C ASP A 36 -17.93 16.42 -14.00
N ALA A 37 -18.64 16.76 -15.08
CA ALA A 37 -19.04 15.82 -16.14
C ALA A 37 -17.91 15.47 -17.12
N GLU A 38 -16.84 16.26 -17.20
CA GLU A 38 -15.78 16.10 -18.23
C GLU A 38 -14.64 15.16 -17.78
N ASN A 39 -14.46 14.93 -16.48
CA ASN A 39 -13.38 14.10 -15.91
C ASN A 39 -13.78 12.67 -15.52
N THR A 40 -15.00 12.23 -15.84
CA THR A 40 -15.54 10.93 -15.44
C THR A 40 -16.16 10.18 -16.61
N VAL A 41 -15.87 8.89 -16.73
CA VAL A 41 -16.56 7.94 -17.62
C VAL A 41 -17.22 6.87 -16.76
N GLU A 42 -18.54 6.78 -16.79
CA GLU A 42 -19.31 5.75 -16.08
C GLU A 42 -20.27 5.04 -17.05
N LYS A 43 -19.93 3.82 -17.45
CA LYS A 43 -20.69 3.02 -18.43
C LYS A 43 -20.36 1.54 -18.34
N ASP A 44 -21.35 0.67 -18.60
CA ASP A 44 -21.20 -0.80 -18.66
C ASP A 44 -20.56 -1.42 -17.39
N GLY A 45 -20.90 -0.89 -16.21
CA GLY A 45 -20.33 -1.35 -14.94
C GLY A 45 -18.86 -0.98 -14.75
N LEU A 46 -18.36 0.01 -15.47
CA LEU A 46 -17.03 0.60 -15.29
C LEU A 46 -17.19 2.08 -14.94
N LYS A 47 -16.46 2.53 -13.91
CA LYS A 47 -16.31 3.94 -13.57
C LYS A 47 -14.84 4.32 -13.60
N VAL A 48 -14.48 5.36 -14.37
CA VAL A 48 -13.12 5.88 -14.46
C VAL A 48 -13.14 7.38 -14.19
N ILE A 49 -12.31 7.84 -13.26
CA ILE A 49 -12.12 9.26 -12.94
C ILE A 49 -10.67 9.60 -13.25
N GLY A 50 -10.43 10.63 -14.08
CA GLY A 50 -9.10 11.13 -14.42
C GLY A 50 -8.83 12.50 -13.80
N LYS A 51 -7.63 12.71 -13.25
CA LYS A 51 -7.20 14.00 -12.67
C LYS A 51 -5.72 14.26 -12.95
N ILE A 52 -5.34 15.53 -12.99
CA ILE A 52 -3.95 15.97 -12.99
C ILE A 52 -3.63 16.59 -11.63
N GLU A 53 -2.51 16.17 -11.04
CA GLU A 53 -1.99 16.67 -9.78
C GLU A 53 -0.59 17.29 -10.02
N ASP A 54 -0.35 18.43 -9.39
CA ASP A 54 0.95 19.12 -9.44
C ASP A 54 1.85 18.66 -8.29
N THR A 55 2.38 17.44 -8.41
CA THR A 55 3.22 16.81 -7.36
C THR A 55 4.72 16.85 -7.67
N SER A 56 5.12 17.36 -8.84
CA SER A 56 6.53 17.49 -9.24
C SER A 56 7.06 18.91 -9.00
N SER A 57 8.30 19.03 -8.53
CA SER A 57 9.01 20.32 -8.42
C SER A 57 9.55 20.84 -9.76
N GLN A 58 9.44 20.05 -10.85
CA GLN A 58 9.83 20.46 -12.20
C GLN A 58 8.62 21.03 -12.93
N GLU A 59 8.74 22.25 -13.48
CA GLU A 59 7.60 22.95 -14.10
C GLU A 59 6.95 22.16 -15.26
N ASP A 60 7.71 21.33 -15.99
CA ASP A 60 7.23 20.64 -17.19
C ASP A 60 6.74 19.20 -16.95
N ILE A 61 6.75 18.69 -15.72
CA ILE A 61 6.26 17.33 -15.40
C ILE A 61 5.02 17.44 -14.51
N LYS A 62 3.95 16.73 -14.87
CA LYS A 62 2.71 16.63 -14.08
C LYS A 62 2.37 15.16 -13.81
N THR A 63 1.70 14.90 -12.70
CA THR A 63 1.25 13.56 -12.37
C THR A 63 -0.19 13.41 -12.80
N VAL A 64 -0.49 12.37 -13.58
CA VAL A 64 -1.85 12.03 -14.01
C VAL A 64 -2.32 10.84 -13.19
N THR A 65 -3.43 11.00 -12.49
CA THR A 65 -4.04 9.98 -11.64
C THR A 65 -5.33 9.48 -12.30
N TYR A 66 -5.50 8.17 -12.36
CA TYR A 66 -6.78 7.55 -12.70
C TYR A 66 -7.27 6.66 -11.56
N GLU A 67 -8.53 6.85 -11.17
CA GLU A 67 -9.26 5.97 -10.27
C GLU A 67 -10.26 5.16 -11.10
N ILE A 68 -10.05 3.85 -11.16
CA ILE A 68 -10.79 2.92 -12.00
C ILE A 68 -11.53 1.92 -11.11
N THR A 69 -12.86 1.89 -11.21
CA THR A 69 -13.71 0.95 -10.47
C THR A 69 -14.46 0.04 -11.43
N ASN A 70 -14.33 -1.28 -11.25
CA ASN A 70 -15.19 -2.27 -11.88
C ASN A 70 -16.34 -2.60 -10.92
N THR A 71 -17.56 -2.21 -11.28
CA THR A 71 -18.79 -2.49 -10.52
C THR A 71 -19.56 -3.69 -11.06
N ARG A 72 -18.96 -4.45 -11.98
CA ARG A 72 -19.52 -5.70 -12.50
C ARG A 72 -19.19 -6.84 -11.54
N ASP A 73 -20.03 -7.87 -11.56
CA ASP A 73 -19.78 -9.15 -10.88
C ASP A 73 -18.81 -10.08 -11.65
N VAL A 74 -18.24 -9.60 -12.76
CA VAL A 74 -17.28 -10.34 -13.60
C VAL A 74 -16.01 -9.50 -13.84
N PRO A 75 -14.83 -10.13 -13.98
CA PRO A 75 -13.58 -9.41 -14.20
C PRO A 75 -13.54 -8.77 -15.60
N ILE A 76 -12.92 -7.59 -15.69
CA ILE A 76 -12.59 -6.94 -16.96
C ILE A 76 -11.18 -7.39 -17.36
N LYS A 77 -11.08 -8.22 -18.39
CA LYS A 77 -9.80 -8.83 -18.81
C LYS A 77 -8.82 -7.84 -19.40
N ASN A 78 -9.31 -6.88 -20.18
CA ASN A 78 -8.49 -5.88 -20.87
C ASN A 78 -9.20 -4.52 -20.89
N LEU A 79 -8.67 -3.57 -20.12
CA LEU A 79 -9.08 -2.17 -20.10
C LEU A 79 -7.94 -1.32 -20.69
N ILE A 80 -8.25 -0.43 -21.62
CA ILE A 80 -7.27 0.45 -22.27
C ILE A 80 -7.68 1.91 -22.05
N LEU A 81 -6.75 2.71 -21.54
CA LEU A 81 -6.82 4.17 -21.50
C LEU A 81 -5.97 4.72 -22.63
N LYS A 82 -6.61 5.09 -23.74
CA LYS A 82 -5.96 5.49 -24.99
C LYS A 82 -5.97 7.01 -25.15
N GLN A 83 -4.82 7.64 -25.34
CA GLN A 83 -4.78 9.09 -25.63
C GLN A 83 -5.35 9.36 -27.04
N LYS A 84 -6.27 10.32 -27.16
CA LYS A 84 -7.00 10.61 -28.41
C LYS A 84 -6.38 11.75 -29.22
N ASN A 85 -5.53 12.56 -28.61
CA ASN A 85 -4.82 13.68 -29.24
C ASN A 85 -3.66 13.18 -30.14
N ASN A 86 -3.98 12.54 -31.27
CA ASN A 86 -2.98 12.00 -32.21
C ASN A 86 -2.00 13.09 -32.67
N ASN A 87 -0.69 12.86 -32.57
CA ASN A 87 0.40 13.82 -32.89
C ASN A 87 0.36 15.19 -32.16
N ASP A 88 -0.56 15.37 -31.20
CA ASP A 88 -0.81 16.65 -30.52
C ASP A 88 -1.20 16.50 -29.04
N SER A 89 -0.79 15.40 -28.40
CA SER A 89 -1.04 15.22 -26.98
C SER A 89 -0.27 16.27 -26.18
N PRO A 90 -0.95 17.05 -25.32
CA PRO A 90 -0.30 18.06 -24.48
C PRO A 90 0.54 17.45 -23.35
N ILE A 91 0.39 16.14 -23.10
CA ILE A 91 1.22 15.36 -22.17
C ILE A 91 1.70 14.07 -22.86
N LYS A 92 2.99 13.76 -22.72
CA LYS A 92 3.56 12.44 -23.02
C LYS A 92 3.90 11.72 -21.73
N PHE A 93 3.40 10.50 -21.53
CA PHE A 93 3.69 9.75 -20.32
C PHE A 93 5.15 9.26 -20.28
N VAL A 94 5.75 9.34 -19.10
CA VAL A 94 7.09 8.83 -18.83
C VAL A 94 6.96 7.36 -18.43
N LEU A 95 7.39 6.47 -19.33
CA LEU A 95 7.12 5.02 -19.30
C LEU A 95 7.41 4.35 -17.94
N ASP A 96 8.50 4.72 -17.27
CA ASP A 96 8.98 4.08 -16.04
C ASP A 96 8.42 4.70 -14.75
N THR A 97 7.44 5.60 -14.86
CA THR A 97 6.84 6.30 -13.71
C THR A 97 5.42 5.83 -13.38
N LEU A 98 4.91 4.84 -14.10
CA LEU A 98 3.63 4.23 -13.77
C LEU A 98 3.72 3.58 -12.39
N SER A 99 2.90 4.03 -11.46
CA SER A 99 2.76 3.44 -10.14
C SER A 99 1.29 3.15 -9.83
N GLU A 100 1.05 2.17 -8.98
CA GLU A 100 -0.28 1.66 -8.65
C GLU A 100 -0.37 1.50 -7.13
N GLU A 101 -1.37 2.11 -6.50
CA GLU A 101 -1.66 1.87 -5.07
C GLU A 101 -2.30 0.49 -4.95
N ARG A 102 -1.52 -0.52 -4.52
CA ARG A 102 -1.99 -1.91 -4.39
C ARG A 102 -2.63 -2.17 -3.03
N GLY A 103 -3.81 -2.79 -3.05
CA GLY A 103 -4.26 -3.69 -1.97
C GLY A 103 -3.55 -5.05 -2.05
N PRO A 104 -3.65 -5.92 -1.04
CA PRO A 104 -2.82 -7.10 -0.92
C PRO A 104 -3.34 -8.29 -1.76
N THR A 105 -3.05 -8.38 -3.07
CA THR A 105 -3.09 -9.67 -3.84
C THR A 105 -2.46 -9.61 -5.24
N SER A 106 -1.80 -10.73 -5.63
CA SER A 106 -1.57 -11.34 -6.97
C SER A 106 -0.77 -10.62 -8.08
N LEU A 107 0.16 -11.35 -8.73
CA LEU A 107 1.01 -10.95 -9.88
C LEU A 107 0.26 -10.82 -11.24
N GLU A 108 -0.98 -11.31 -11.35
CA GLU A 108 -1.74 -11.39 -12.62
C GLU A 108 -2.38 -10.06 -13.06
N GLU A 109 -2.15 -9.01 -12.27
CA GLU A 109 -2.93 -7.77 -12.21
C GLU A 109 -2.07 -6.55 -12.60
N GLN A 110 -1.36 -6.60 -13.73
CA GLN A 110 -0.40 -5.54 -14.10
C GLN A 110 -1.02 -4.45 -14.99
N ALA A 111 -0.85 -3.18 -14.60
CA ALA A 111 -0.95 -2.04 -15.51
C ALA A 111 0.36 -1.87 -16.30
N LYS A 112 0.28 -1.57 -17.60
CA LYS A 112 1.42 -1.36 -18.48
C LYS A 112 1.21 -0.16 -19.38
N VAL A 113 2.27 0.60 -19.60
CA VAL A 113 2.28 1.70 -20.59
C VAL A 113 2.82 1.17 -21.90
N GLU A 114 2.13 1.44 -23.00
CA GLU A 114 2.56 1.07 -24.35
C GLU A 114 2.67 2.29 -25.25
N THR A 115 3.74 2.36 -26.03
CA THR A 115 3.94 3.42 -27.03
C THR A 115 3.30 3.01 -28.35
N ASN A 116 2.30 3.76 -28.80
CA ASN A 116 1.71 3.59 -30.12
C ASN A 116 2.51 4.41 -31.14
N LYS A 117 3.37 3.73 -31.90
CA LYS A 117 4.25 4.37 -32.91
C LYS A 117 3.48 5.04 -34.05
N LYS A 118 2.26 4.60 -34.36
CA LYS A 118 1.45 5.15 -35.46
C LYS A 118 0.83 6.50 -35.07
N ASP A 119 0.35 6.59 -33.84
CA ASP A 119 -0.39 7.76 -33.35
C ASP A 119 0.52 8.72 -32.53
N GLN A 120 1.78 8.31 -32.27
CA GLN A 120 2.77 8.97 -31.39
C GLN A 120 2.24 9.23 -29.97
N THR A 121 1.40 8.34 -29.47
CA THR A 121 0.78 8.41 -28.14
C THR A 121 1.33 7.34 -27.19
N THR A 122 1.05 7.53 -25.90
CA THR A 122 1.28 6.55 -24.83
C THR A 122 -0.06 6.12 -24.25
N ASP A 123 -0.37 4.83 -24.36
CA ASP A 123 -1.62 4.23 -23.87
C ASP A 123 -1.34 3.42 -22.60
N ILE A 124 -2.31 3.33 -21.69
CA ILE A 124 -2.21 2.49 -20.49
C ILE A 124 -3.14 1.30 -20.65
N LYS A 125 -2.62 0.08 -20.51
CA LYS A 125 -3.39 -1.15 -20.48
C LYS A 125 -3.44 -1.72 -19.08
N LEU A 126 -4.62 -2.08 -18.61
CA LEU A 126 -4.86 -2.76 -17.34
C LEU A 126 -5.45 -4.14 -17.64
N LEU A 127 -4.82 -5.17 -17.07
CA LEU A 127 -5.24 -6.56 -17.22
C LEU A 127 -5.94 -7.06 -15.95
N ASN A 128 -6.98 -7.87 -16.15
CA ASN A 128 -7.67 -8.61 -15.09
C ASN A 128 -8.18 -7.74 -13.92
N LEU A 129 -8.89 -6.65 -14.22
CA LEU A 129 -9.53 -5.84 -13.19
C LEU A 129 -10.69 -6.62 -12.55
N GLN A 130 -10.57 -6.98 -11.27
CA GLN A 130 -11.48 -7.88 -10.57
C GLN A 130 -12.90 -7.31 -10.42
N PRO A 131 -13.94 -8.16 -10.25
CA PRO A 131 -15.27 -7.72 -9.89
C PRO A 131 -15.27 -6.85 -8.63
N ASN A 132 -16.13 -5.83 -8.59
CA ASN A 132 -16.36 -4.98 -7.41
C ASN A 132 -15.06 -4.41 -6.78
N SER A 133 -14.08 -4.07 -7.63
CA SER A 133 -12.75 -3.59 -7.21
C SER A 133 -12.45 -2.19 -7.74
N THR A 134 -11.68 -1.42 -6.97
CA THR A 134 -11.17 -0.10 -7.35
C THR A 134 -9.66 -0.13 -7.38
N ARG A 135 -9.08 0.48 -8.43
CA ARG A 135 -7.65 0.67 -8.59
C ARG A 135 -7.31 2.12 -8.80
N LYS A 136 -6.22 2.56 -8.20
CA LYS A 136 -5.67 3.89 -8.42
C LYS A 136 -4.29 3.75 -9.07
N ILE A 137 -4.19 4.27 -10.29
CA ILE A 137 -2.93 4.34 -11.02
C ILE A 137 -2.49 5.80 -11.11
N THR A 138 -1.18 6.02 -11.06
CA THR A 138 -0.56 7.32 -11.24
C THR A 138 0.58 7.19 -12.23
N ILE A 139 0.79 8.22 -13.06
CA ILE A 139 1.88 8.24 -14.03
C ILE A 139 2.37 9.67 -14.23
N ASN A 140 3.68 9.87 -14.28
CA ASN A 140 4.23 11.17 -14.62
C ASN A 140 4.12 11.40 -16.12
N GLY A 141 3.78 12.63 -16.49
CA GLY A 141 3.64 13.08 -17.85
C GLY A 141 4.42 14.36 -18.08
N GLN A 142 5.24 14.37 -19.13
CA GLN A 142 5.93 15.58 -19.57
C GLN A 142 4.98 16.43 -20.42
N ILE A 143 4.79 17.69 -20.05
CA ILE A 143 4.05 18.68 -20.83
C ILE A 143 4.81 18.91 -22.15
N THR A 144 4.07 18.88 -23.25
CA THR A 144 4.60 19.19 -24.58
C THR A 144 4.31 20.64 -24.94
N THR A 145 5.04 21.20 -25.90
CA THR A 145 4.85 22.59 -26.38
C THR A 145 3.60 22.77 -27.26
N LYS A 146 2.57 21.93 -27.07
CA LYS A 146 1.36 21.89 -27.92
C LYS A 146 0.26 22.79 -27.35
N ALA A 147 -0.60 23.30 -28.23
CA ALA A 147 -1.60 24.33 -27.89
C ALA A 147 -2.85 23.82 -27.15
N SER A 148 -3.02 22.50 -26.96
CA SER A 148 -4.20 21.97 -26.28
C SER A 148 -4.11 22.13 -24.76
N SER A 149 -5.08 22.81 -24.16
CA SER A 149 -5.24 22.87 -22.70
C SER A 149 -5.98 21.67 -22.11
N LYS A 150 -6.33 20.66 -22.93
CA LYS A 150 -7.08 19.47 -22.51
C LYS A 150 -6.40 18.18 -22.99
N LEU A 151 -6.25 17.22 -22.09
CA LEU A 151 -5.84 15.84 -22.37
C LEU A 151 -7.10 14.97 -22.57
N LEU A 152 -7.26 14.39 -23.76
CA LEU A 152 -8.38 13.52 -24.10
C LEU A 152 -7.97 12.05 -24.03
N VAL A 153 -8.69 11.25 -23.24
CA VAL A 153 -8.40 9.83 -23.05
C VAL A 153 -9.64 8.99 -23.31
N SER A 154 -9.62 8.18 -24.37
CA SER A 154 -10.65 7.19 -24.64
C SER A 154 -10.50 6.00 -23.69
N VAL A 155 -11.60 5.60 -23.06
CA VAL A 155 -11.67 4.42 -22.18
C VAL A 155 -12.26 3.26 -22.98
N LEU A 156 -11.52 2.17 -23.15
CA LEU A 156 -11.95 1.01 -23.94
C LEU A 156 -11.95 -0.27 -23.10
N ILE A 157 -13.01 -1.07 -23.22
CA ILE A 157 -13.04 -2.47 -22.75
C ILE A 157 -13.01 -3.36 -23.98
N GLU A 158 -12.03 -4.25 -24.08
CA GLU A 158 -11.88 -5.19 -25.22
C GLU A 158 -12.01 -4.43 -26.57
N ASP A 159 -11.26 -3.33 -26.70
CA ASP A 159 -11.23 -2.43 -27.87
C ASP A 159 -12.54 -1.68 -28.20
N ASN A 160 -13.58 -1.79 -27.37
CA ASN A 160 -14.82 -1.04 -27.50
C ASN A 160 -14.81 0.21 -26.62
N GLU A 161 -14.89 1.40 -27.23
CA GLU A 161 -14.92 2.69 -26.53
C GLU A 161 -16.18 2.85 -25.68
N LYS A 162 -16.00 3.15 -24.39
CA LYS A 162 -17.06 3.34 -23.38
C LYS A 162 -17.31 4.80 -23.07
N GLY A 163 -16.30 5.64 -23.26
CA GLY A 163 -16.39 7.10 -23.13
C GLY A 163 -15.03 7.75 -23.38
N THR A 164 -15.01 9.08 -23.37
CA THR A 164 -13.79 9.88 -23.44
C THR A 164 -13.71 10.73 -22.18
N LEU A 165 -12.61 10.61 -21.44
CA LEU A 165 -12.22 11.54 -20.36
C LEU A 165 -11.61 12.80 -20.98
N VAL A 166 -11.91 13.94 -20.39
CA VAL A 166 -11.43 15.25 -20.79
C VAL A 166 -10.79 15.91 -19.58
N ILE A 167 -9.46 15.84 -19.48
CA ILE A 167 -8.71 16.32 -18.32
C ILE A 167 -8.07 17.67 -18.63
N ASP A 168 -8.49 18.71 -17.90
CA ASP A 168 -7.96 20.06 -18.07
C ASP A 168 -6.53 20.18 -17.52
N LEU A 169 -5.68 20.89 -18.26
CA LEU A 169 -4.32 21.23 -17.84
C LEU A 169 -4.30 22.61 -17.14
N PRO A 170 -3.46 22.80 -16.11
CA PRO A 170 -3.32 24.09 -15.45
C PRO A 170 -2.90 25.19 -16.43
N ASN A 171 -3.57 26.35 -16.38
CA ASN A 171 -3.51 27.46 -17.36
C ASN A 171 -2.13 28.11 -17.64
N LYS A 172 -1.03 27.65 -17.03
CA LYS A 172 0.27 28.34 -17.07
C LYS A 172 1.18 27.97 -18.26
N TYR A 173 0.77 27.03 -19.13
CA TYR A 173 1.66 26.40 -20.13
C TYR A 173 1.26 26.58 -21.60
N MET A 174 0.57 27.67 -21.93
CA MET A 174 0.50 28.13 -23.32
C MET A 174 1.81 28.86 -23.67
N LEU A 175 2.84 28.12 -24.08
CA LEU A 175 3.99 28.70 -24.78
C LEU A 175 3.51 29.21 -26.15
N ALA A 176 2.99 30.44 -26.17
CA ALA A 176 2.59 31.11 -27.40
C ALA A 176 3.82 31.40 -28.27
N ASP A 177 3.68 31.08 -29.55
CA ASP A 177 4.59 31.35 -30.66
C ASP A 177 5.39 32.66 -30.50
N LYS A 178 6.71 32.56 -30.37
CA LYS A 178 7.64 33.65 -30.65
C LYS A 178 8.35 33.42 -31.98
N GLU A 179 7.59 33.25 -33.06
CA GLU A 179 8.08 33.52 -34.41
C GLU A 179 7.00 34.23 -35.22
N SER A 180 7.36 35.39 -35.78
CA SER A 180 6.59 36.26 -36.70
C SER A 180 5.38 36.97 -36.05
N VAL A 181 5.15 38.29 -36.09
CA VAL A 181 5.33 39.35 -37.09
C VAL A 181 5.35 40.68 -36.29
N SER A 182 6.29 41.61 -36.47
CA SER A 182 6.05 42.80 -37.31
C SER A 182 7.31 43.64 -37.44
N LYS A 183 7.94 43.55 -38.61
CA LYS A 183 8.56 44.70 -39.27
C LYS A 183 7.42 45.58 -39.79
N GLU A 184 7.29 46.79 -39.27
CA GLU A 184 7.03 48.02 -40.04
C GLU A 184 6.84 49.18 -39.07
N LYS A 185 7.94 49.86 -38.76
CA LYS A 185 7.97 51.33 -38.74
C LYS A 185 9.41 51.78 -38.94
N GLN A 186 9.71 52.13 -40.18
CA GLN A 186 10.92 52.82 -40.57
C GLN A 186 10.52 54.25 -40.93
N GLU A 187 11.25 55.21 -40.36
CA GLU A 187 11.53 56.60 -40.76
C GLU A 187 11.77 57.39 -39.47
N THR A 188 12.82 58.19 -39.26
CA THR A 188 13.96 58.63 -40.08
C THR A 188 14.91 59.38 -39.14
N SER A 189 16.18 59.50 -39.57
CA SER A 189 17.25 60.46 -39.22
C SER A 189 18.54 59.72 -38.82
N GLU A 190 19.49 59.55 -39.76
CA GLU A 190 20.57 60.51 -40.09
C GLU A 190 21.54 60.66 -38.89
N THR A 191 22.86 60.44 -38.94
CA THR A 191 23.86 60.33 -40.00
C THR A 191 25.14 59.74 -39.38
N LYS A 192 25.92 59.02 -40.18
CA LYS A 192 27.29 58.56 -39.88
C LYS A 192 28.27 59.62 -40.43
N VAL A 193 29.35 59.97 -39.73
CA VAL A 193 30.73 60.21 -40.26
C VAL A 193 31.70 60.69 -39.14
N GLU A 194 32.79 59.92 -39.03
CA GLU A 194 34.22 60.19 -38.71
C GLU A 194 34.75 61.00 -37.51
N ASN A 195 35.71 60.31 -36.86
CA ASN A 195 37.07 60.68 -36.41
C ASN A 195 37.27 61.81 -35.39
N GLN A 196 37.83 61.45 -34.22
CA GLN A 196 39.20 61.84 -33.85
C GLN A 196 39.76 61.00 -32.69
N ALA A 197 41.07 60.78 -32.75
CA ALA A 197 41.90 59.98 -31.85
C ALA A 197 42.23 60.68 -30.52
N ASN A 198 42.56 59.91 -29.47
CA ASN A 198 43.88 59.99 -28.85
C ASN A 198 44.19 58.84 -27.87
N GLU A 199 45.50 58.54 -27.83
CA GLU A 199 46.28 57.60 -27.00
C GLU A 199 46.19 57.92 -25.48
N THR A 200 46.62 57.11 -24.50
CA THR A 200 48.01 56.66 -24.22
C THR A 200 48.06 55.52 -23.17
N ALA A 201 49.23 54.88 -23.08
CA ALA A 201 49.54 53.55 -22.58
C ALA A 201 50.06 53.41 -21.12
N SER A 202 50.10 52.13 -20.71
CA SER A 202 50.92 51.37 -19.73
C SER A 202 52.20 51.97 -19.12
N SER A 203 52.51 51.59 -17.87
CA SER A 203 53.86 51.11 -17.47
C SER A 203 53.88 50.25 -16.19
N THR A 204 54.81 49.31 -16.22
CA THR A 204 55.31 48.29 -15.25
C THR A 204 56.08 48.85 -14.05
N ASN A 205 56.24 48.05 -12.97
CA ASN A 205 57.55 47.70 -12.38
C ASN A 205 57.47 46.73 -11.17
N GLU A 206 58.37 45.74 -11.17
CA GLU A 206 58.86 44.96 -10.02
C GLU A 206 59.74 45.84 -9.11
N MET A 207 59.88 45.51 -7.80
CA MET A 207 61.17 45.10 -7.19
C MET A 207 61.13 44.86 -5.65
N THR A 208 61.90 43.83 -5.28
CA THR A 208 62.79 43.63 -4.11
C THR A 208 62.30 43.32 -2.69
N ALA A 209 62.85 42.21 -2.21
CA ALA A 209 62.94 41.71 -0.84
C ALA A 209 64.00 42.44 0.00
N THR A 210 63.88 42.36 1.33
CA THR A 210 64.99 42.50 2.28
C THR A 210 64.77 41.62 3.51
N THR A 211 65.81 40.88 3.86
CA THR A 211 65.97 40.00 5.03
C THR A 211 66.44 40.78 6.26
N SER A 212 66.10 40.30 7.46
CA SER A 212 67.01 40.35 8.64
C SER A 212 66.54 39.43 9.76
N ASN A 213 67.49 38.66 10.28
CA ASN A 213 67.41 37.75 11.44
C ASN A 213 67.50 38.55 12.75
N GLU A 214 66.92 38.03 13.84
CA GLU A 214 67.66 37.43 14.98
C GLU A 214 66.81 37.29 16.27
N THR A 215 67.21 36.28 17.06
CA THR A 215 67.04 36.07 18.52
C THR A 215 65.78 35.42 19.14
N LYS A 216 66.00 34.20 19.66
CA LYS A 216 65.25 33.42 20.68
C LYS A 216 65.55 33.98 22.10
N PRO A 217 64.78 33.69 23.19
CA PRO A 217 64.80 32.36 23.83
C PRO A 217 63.45 31.82 24.40
N GLU A 218 63.39 30.47 24.39
CA GLU A 218 62.83 29.46 25.31
C GLU A 218 61.42 29.44 25.94
N ALA A 219 60.79 28.24 25.79
CA ALA A 219 60.07 27.37 26.73
C ALA A 219 58.74 26.88 26.09
N GLY A 220 58.62 25.66 25.57
CA GLY A 220 58.63 24.40 26.32
C GLY A 220 57.22 23.80 26.37
N LYS A 221 56.77 23.15 25.29
CA LYS A 221 55.61 22.23 25.27
C LYS A 221 55.73 21.30 24.06
N ALA A 222 55.72 19.99 24.34
CA ALA A 222 55.84 18.93 23.34
C ALA A 222 54.56 18.87 22.50
N THR A 223 54.72 19.12 21.21
CA THR A 223 53.81 18.73 20.13
C THR A 223 54.64 17.86 19.20
N GLU A 224 54.32 16.57 19.14
CA GLU A 224 54.89 15.69 18.13
C GLU A 224 54.30 16.06 16.77
N SER A 225 55.17 16.56 15.93
CA SER A 225 54.97 16.93 14.54
C SER A 225 54.82 15.70 13.66
N ILE A 226 53.81 15.72 12.80
CA ILE A 226 53.70 14.89 11.60
C ILE A 226 54.97 15.13 10.76
N GLN A 227 55.82 14.12 10.66
CA GLN A 227 56.92 14.08 9.70
C GLN A 227 56.35 13.67 8.34
N GLU A 228 56.17 14.65 7.48
CA GLU A 228 56.07 14.48 6.04
C GLU A 228 57.39 13.87 5.53
N THR A 229 57.42 12.54 5.40
CA THR A 229 58.56 11.82 4.85
C THR A 229 58.20 11.38 3.44
N ALA A 230 58.92 11.94 2.47
CA ALA A 230 58.77 11.65 1.04
C ALA A 230 58.87 10.14 0.76
N LEU A 231 57.80 9.56 0.19
CA LEU A 231 57.85 8.27 -0.50
C LEU A 231 58.30 8.50 -1.95
N THR A 232 59.61 8.40 -2.19
CA THR A 232 60.14 8.03 -3.50
C THR A 232 60.76 6.64 -3.39
N GLN A 233 59.95 5.62 -3.61
CA GLN A 233 60.40 4.30 -4.07
C GLN A 233 59.21 3.58 -4.72
N ALA A 234 59.06 3.81 -6.02
CA ALA A 234 58.28 2.96 -6.89
C ALA A 234 59.05 1.65 -7.08
N THR A 235 58.68 0.61 -6.36
CA THR A 235 58.95 -0.78 -6.78
C THR A 235 57.84 -1.18 -7.73
N GLU A 236 58.21 -1.57 -8.95
CA GLU A 236 57.32 -2.11 -9.99
C GLU A 236 56.49 -3.26 -9.40
N SER A 237 55.19 -3.00 -9.21
CA SER A 237 54.19 -4.03 -8.96
C SER A 237 53.87 -4.70 -10.30
N PRO A 238 53.57 -6.02 -10.36
CA PRO A 238 53.19 -6.66 -11.61
C PRO A 238 51.99 -5.92 -12.22
N GLU A 239 52.04 -5.66 -13.52
CA GLU A 239 50.96 -5.04 -14.30
C GLU A 239 49.62 -5.73 -13.99
N GLN A 240 48.79 -5.08 -13.17
CA GLN A 240 47.40 -5.49 -12.98
C GLN A 240 46.66 -5.29 -14.30
N PRO A 241 45.79 -6.23 -14.71
CA PRO A 241 44.96 -6.04 -15.90
C PRO A 241 44.13 -4.76 -15.76
N PRO A 242 43.86 -4.03 -16.86
CA PRO A 242 43.12 -2.78 -16.81
C PRO A 242 41.73 -2.98 -16.18
N LEU A 243 41.44 -2.22 -15.14
CA LEU A 243 40.12 -2.17 -14.49
C LEU A 243 39.06 -1.75 -15.51
N LYS A 244 37.95 -2.49 -15.55
CA LYS A 244 36.89 -2.35 -16.57
C LYS A 244 35.99 -1.15 -16.28
N ALA A 245 35.39 -0.57 -17.32
CA ALA A 245 34.58 0.63 -17.21
C ALA A 245 33.27 0.39 -16.44
N GLN A 246 32.90 1.32 -15.56
CA GLN A 246 31.64 1.25 -14.82
C GLN A 246 30.43 1.39 -15.76
N PRO A 247 29.36 0.59 -15.57
CA PRO A 247 28.11 0.76 -16.30
C PRO A 247 27.43 2.07 -15.89
N THR A 248 26.84 2.80 -16.85
CA THR A 248 26.07 4.03 -16.58
C THR A 248 24.59 3.70 -16.38
N GLY A 249 23.97 4.21 -15.31
CA GLY A 249 22.56 3.96 -14.99
C GLY A 249 21.57 5.00 -15.54
N PRO A 250 20.25 4.72 -15.49
CA PRO A 250 19.23 5.74 -15.73
C PRO A 250 19.31 6.85 -14.66
N LEU A 251 18.95 8.08 -15.06
CA LEU A 251 18.99 9.25 -14.19
C LEU A 251 17.87 9.16 -13.13
N VAL A 252 18.21 8.69 -11.93
CA VAL A 252 17.36 8.84 -10.75
C VAL A 252 17.82 10.12 -10.04
N PRO A 253 16.94 11.08 -9.72
CA PRO A 253 17.32 12.21 -8.89
C PRO A 253 17.57 11.75 -7.44
N PRO A 254 18.48 12.40 -6.70
CA PRO A 254 18.73 12.05 -5.31
C PRO A 254 17.46 12.26 -4.48
N THR A 255 17.14 11.30 -3.60
CA THR A 255 15.93 11.36 -2.76
C THR A 255 16.09 12.50 -1.74
N PRO A 256 15.21 13.50 -1.64
CA PRO A 256 15.42 14.65 -0.74
C PRO A 256 15.66 14.29 0.74
N GLY A 257 16.38 15.15 1.46
CA GLY A 257 16.63 15.02 2.90
C GLY A 257 17.65 13.92 3.25
N ARG A 258 17.53 13.28 4.41
CA ARG A 258 18.47 12.22 4.86
C ARG A 258 17.80 10.87 5.17
N GLY A 259 16.52 10.73 4.84
CA GLY A 259 15.71 9.54 5.10
C GLY A 259 15.40 9.28 6.59
N PHE A 260 14.94 8.07 6.86
CA PHE A 260 14.44 7.51 8.13
C PHE A 260 13.11 8.07 8.65
N ASN A 261 12.59 9.18 8.13
CA ASN A 261 11.35 9.77 8.67
C ASN A 261 10.14 8.84 8.55
N THR A 262 10.02 8.08 7.46
CA THR A 262 8.92 7.14 7.21
C THR A 262 9.45 5.76 6.81
N PRO A 263 8.70 4.68 7.12
CA PRO A 263 9.13 3.35 6.73
C PRO A 263 9.00 3.16 5.21
N ILE A 264 9.95 2.43 4.63
CA ILE A 264 9.89 1.94 3.25
C ILE A 264 9.12 0.63 3.12
N TYR A 265 8.95 -0.09 4.23
CA TYR A 265 8.13 -1.29 4.32
C TYR A 265 7.50 -1.40 5.72
N GLN A 266 6.23 -1.79 5.75
CA GLN A 266 5.49 -2.03 6.98
C GLN A 266 4.40 -3.09 6.78
N SER A 267 4.30 -4.02 7.73
CA SER A 267 3.30 -5.08 7.71
C SER A 267 3.09 -5.68 9.11
N VAL A 268 1.99 -6.41 9.30
CA VAL A 268 1.76 -7.23 10.50
C VAL A 268 1.35 -8.62 10.05
N HIS A 269 2.16 -9.62 10.37
CA HIS A 269 1.86 -11.03 10.10
C HIS A 269 2.81 -11.96 10.85
N LYS A 270 2.51 -13.26 10.83
CA LYS A 270 3.45 -14.30 11.27
C LYS A 270 4.66 -14.31 10.34
N GLY A 271 5.86 -14.21 10.90
CA GLY A 271 7.09 -14.04 10.13
C GLY A 271 8.27 -13.67 11.01
N GLU A 272 9.44 -13.57 10.40
CA GLU A 272 10.66 -13.06 11.04
C GLU A 272 11.36 -12.05 10.12
N LEU A 273 12.17 -11.18 10.73
CA LEU A 273 13.05 -10.25 10.03
C LEU A 273 14.48 -10.76 10.14
N PHE A 274 15.14 -10.93 9.00
CA PHE A 274 16.54 -11.32 8.89
C PHE A 274 17.33 -10.26 8.15
N SER A 275 18.63 -10.24 8.40
CA SER A 275 19.59 -9.44 7.67
C SER A 275 20.85 -10.24 7.42
N THR A 276 21.53 -9.90 6.33
CA THR A 276 22.88 -10.37 6.00
C THR A 276 23.55 -9.33 5.12
N GLY A 277 24.82 -9.54 4.78
CA GLY A 277 25.53 -8.74 3.80
C GLY A 277 27.03 -8.92 3.91
N ASN A 278 27.79 -8.18 3.10
CA ASN A 278 29.24 -8.26 3.10
C ASN A 278 29.88 -6.97 2.56
N THR A 279 31.20 -6.86 2.72
CA THR A 279 32.05 -5.85 2.10
C THR A 279 32.46 -6.27 0.70
N ASN A 280 32.57 -5.29 -0.21
CA ASN A 280 33.11 -5.50 -1.57
C ASN A 280 34.61 -5.14 -1.64
N LEU A 281 35.27 -5.03 -0.49
CA LEU A 281 36.70 -4.83 -0.35
C LEU A 281 37.37 -6.03 0.30
N LYS A 282 38.68 -6.15 0.11
CA LYS A 282 39.57 -7.08 0.81
C LYS A 282 40.92 -6.42 1.10
N ILE A 283 41.71 -6.99 1.99
CA ILE A 283 43.10 -6.54 2.18
C ILE A 283 43.98 -7.14 1.08
N ALA A 284 44.82 -6.34 0.43
CA ALA A 284 45.63 -6.78 -0.71
C ALA A 284 46.57 -7.96 -0.36
N ASN A 285 47.13 -7.95 0.86
CA ASN A 285 47.97 -9.03 1.38
C ASN A 285 47.46 -9.54 2.74
N GLU A 286 46.49 -10.46 2.68
CA GLU A 286 45.93 -11.08 3.87
C GLU A 286 46.91 -12.00 4.60
N ASN A 287 48.03 -12.42 3.99
CA ASN A 287 48.97 -13.37 4.61
C ASN A 287 49.87 -12.74 5.70
N THR A 288 49.83 -11.43 5.86
CA THR A 288 50.61 -10.76 6.91
C THR A 288 50.01 -11.04 8.30
N ALA A 289 50.86 -11.14 9.33
CA ALA A 289 50.40 -11.37 10.70
C ALA A 289 49.45 -10.27 11.20
N ALA A 290 49.69 -9.02 10.79
CA ALA A 290 48.82 -7.88 11.10
C ALA A 290 47.44 -8.03 10.43
N ALA A 291 47.39 -8.37 9.13
CA ALA A 291 46.13 -8.58 8.43
C ALA A 291 45.36 -9.76 9.01
N GLN A 292 46.02 -10.90 9.29
CA GLN A 292 45.37 -12.05 9.94
C GLN A 292 44.82 -11.70 11.32
N THR A 293 45.53 -10.90 12.11
CA THR A 293 45.05 -10.44 13.42
C THR A 293 43.84 -9.54 13.25
N PHE A 294 43.92 -8.54 12.36
CA PHE A 294 42.85 -7.58 12.11
C PHE A 294 41.57 -8.24 11.59
N LEU A 295 41.68 -9.12 10.60
CA LEU A 295 40.55 -9.82 9.97
C LEU A 295 39.87 -10.80 10.91
N ASN A 296 40.64 -11.54 11.72
CA ASN A 296 40.11 -12.61 12.58
C ASN A 296 39.75 -12.16 14.00
N THR A 297 39.94 -10.89 14.36
CA THR A 297 39.55 -10.39 15.68
C THR A 297 38.03 -10.46 15.85
N ARG A 298 37.58 -11.20 16.87
CA ARG A 298 36.15 -11.30 17.24
C ARG A 298 35.69 -10.25 18.24
N GLY A 299 36.61 -9.71 19.03
CA GLY A 299 36.33 -8.73 20.08
C GLY A 299 36.27 -7.29 19.57
N ALA A 300 35.95 -6.38 20.48
CA ALA A 300 35.75 -4.95 20.23
C ALA A 300 37.03 -4.13 19.98
N SER A 301 38.17 -4.78 19.70
CA SER A 301 39.38 -4.11 19.21
C SER A 301 40.37 -5.13 18.67
N SER A 302 40.91 -4.84 17.49
CA SER A 302 41.93 -5.64 16.80
C SER A 302 43.36 -5.13 17.02
N GLY A 303 43.52 -3.95 17.64
CA GLY A 303 44.79 -3.23 17.75
C GLY A 303 45.30 -2.62 16.43
N TYR A 304 44.57 -2.78 15.32
CA TYR A 304 44.86 -2.20 14.01
C TYR A 304 43.60 -1.52 13.47
N ALA A 305 43.75 -0.39 12.78
CA ALA A 305 42.68 0.25 12.04
C ALA A 305 42.74 -0.16 10.56
N ILE A 306 41.63 -0.02 9.84
CA ILE A 306 41.56 -0.42 8.41
C ILE A 306 42.62 0.27 7.54
N ASN A 307 42.96 1.52 7.86
CA ASN A 307 43.97 2.34 7.16
C ASN A 307 45.41 1.81 7.26
N ASN A 308 45.67 0.81 8.12
CA ASN A 308 46.96 0.15 8.20
C ASN A 308 47.21 -0.81 7.03
N PHE A 309 46.20 -1.03 6.18
CA PHE A 309 46.24 -2.00 5.10
C PHE A 309 45.90 -1.36 3.75
N PRO A 310 46.55 -1.77 2.65
CA PRO A 310 46.09 -1.45 1.32
C PRO A 310 44.85 -2.28 0.99
N LEU A 311 43.80 -1.62 0.49
CA LEU A 311 42.53 -2.26 0.18
C LEU A 311 42.39 -2.51 -1.32
N GLU A 312 41.87 -3.68 -1.69
CA GLU A 312 41.54 -4.06 -3.05
C GLU A 312 40.05 -4.39 -3.18
N PHE A 313 39.54 -4.38 -4.40
CA PHE A 313 38.21 -4.89 -4.68
C PHE A 313 38.17 -6.41 -4.42
N ALA A 314 37.16 -6.85 -3.69
CA ALA A 314 36.81 -8.25 -3.63
C ALA A 314 36.22 -8.66 -4.98
N ASP A 315 36.57 -9.86 -5.44
CA ASP A 315 35.98 -10.49 -6.63
C ASP A 315 35.85 -11.99 -6.33
N VAL A 316 34.61 -12.46 -6.16
CA VAL A 316 34.26 -13.80 -5.66
C VAL A 316 33.29 -14.56 -6.57
N ASP A 317 32.83 -13.94 -7.65
CA ASP A 317 31.90 -14.55 -8.61
C ASP A 317 32.59 -15.12 -9.85
N ASN A 318 33.88 -14.80 -10.08
CA ASN A 318 34.65 -15.17 -11.27
C ASN A 318 33.99 -14.72 -12.58
N ASP A 319 33.08 -13.75 -12.54
CA ASP A 319 32.47 -13.19 -13.74
C ASP A 319 33.42 -12.14 -14.29
N PRO A 320 34.02 -12.35 -15.49
CA PRO A 320 34.91 -11.34 -16.04
C PRO A 320 34.20 -10.01 -16.33
N ASN A 321 32.86 -9.95 -16.36
CA ASN A 321 32.13 -8.72 -16.66
C ASN A 321 31.82 -7.88 -15.43
N THR A 322 32.02 -8.41 -14.22
CA THR A 322 31.93 -7.65 -12.99
C THR A 322 33.31 -7.11 -12.60
N TYR A 323 33.37 -6.04 -11.81
CA TYR A 323 34.64 -5.44 -11.38
C TYR A 323 34.85 -5.45 -9.86
N ASN A 324 33.79 -5.72 -9.10
CA ASN A 324 33.87 -6.11 -7.70
C ASN A 324 32.68 -7.03 -7.40
N SER A 325 32.84 -7.97 -6.47
CA SER A 325 31.77 -8.84 -6.01
C SER A 325 32.07 -9.39 -4.62
N SER A 326 31.02 -9.58 -3.82
CA SER A 326 31.09 -10.25 -2.53
C SER A 326 29.84 -11.08 -2.28
N ARG A 327 29.94 -12.03 -1.34
CA ARG A 327 28.93 -13.04 -1.07
C ARG A 327 28.59 -13.09 0.41
N ALA A 328 27.30 -13.15 0.72
CA ALA A 328 26.78 -13.27 2.08
C ALA A 328 25.74 -14.39 2.16
N TYR A 329 25.56 -14.97 3.35
CA TYR A 329 24.62 -16.07 3.57
C TYR A 329 23.48 -15.65 4.49
N ILE A 330 22.28 -16.13 4.17
CA ILE A 330 21.10 -15.97 5.01
C ILE A 330 20.39 -17.31 5.14
N ASP A 331 20.01 -17.64 6.37
CA ASP A 331 19.20 -18.82 6.65
C ASP A 331 17.73 -18.42 6.82
N LEU A 332 16.91 -18.86 5.87
CA LEU A 332 15.47 -18.64 5.84
C LEU A 332 14.71 -19.97 6.05
N ASN A 333 15.35 -20.96 6.69
CA ASN A 333 14.76 -22.29 6.85
C ASN A 333 13.43 -22.22 7.62
N GLY A 334 12.42 -22.90 7.09
CA GLY A 334 11.04 -22.87 7.62
C GLY A 334 10.20 -21.69 7.13
N ALA A 335 10.76 -20.72 6.39
CA ALA A 335 9.96 -19.70 5.71
C ALA A 335 9.14 -20.33 4.57
N LYS A 336 7.85 -19.99 4.50
CA LYS A 336 6.97 -20.45 3.41
C LYS A 336 6.95 -19.49 2.23
N GLU A 337 7.08 -18.21 2.52
CA GLU A 337 7.01 -17.13 1.55
C GLU A 337 7.92 -15.97 2.02
N ILE A 338 8.47 -15.24 1.07
CA ILE A 338 9.12 -13.96 1.31
C ILE A 338 8.04 -12.88 1.27
N ALA A 339 7.78 -12.21 2.39
CA ALA A 339 6.83 -11.09 2.43
C ALA A 339 7.42 -9.85 1.77
N TRP A 340 8.71 -9.62 2.00
CA TRP A 340 9.46 -8.49 1.47
C TRP A 340 10.96 -8.72 1.55
N ALA A 341 11.72 -8.16 0.61
CA ALA A 341 13.18 -8.14 0.63
C ALA A 341 13.74 -6.82 0.09
N GLY A 342 14.55 -6.14 0.91
CA GLY A 342 15.21 -4.90 0.56
C GLY A 342 16.71 -5.08 0.44
N LEU A 343 17.25 -4.70 -0.71
CA LEU A 343 18.68 -4.67 -0.97
C LEU A 343 19.21 -3.25 -0.77
N PHE A 344 20.23 -3.10 0.07
CA PHE A 344 20.89 -1.85 0.39
C PHE A 344 22.37 -1.95 0.03
N TRP A 345 22.94 -0.91 -0.56
CA TRP A 345 24.38 -0.85 -0.79
C TRP A 345 24.91 0.56 -0.64
N SER A 346 26.14 0.68 -0.18
CA SER A 346 26.76 1.95 0.15
C SER A 346 28.25 1.87 -0.10
N ALA A 347 28.83 2.96 -0.60
CA ALA A 347 30.26 3.08 -0.78
C ALA A 347 30.70 4.54 -0.70
N SER A 348 32.02 4.73 -0.64
CA SER A 348 32.63 6.03 -0.83
C SER A 348 32.34 6.56 -2.25
N ARG A 349 31.94 7.83 -2.35
CA ARG A 349 31.80 8.51 -3.65
C ARG A 349 33.09 9.16 -4.11
N TYR A 350 34.18 9.10 -3.34
CA TYR A 350 35.44 9.68 -3.77
C TYR A 350 35.92 8.98 -5.05
N LYS A 351 36.30 9.77 -6.06
CA LYS A 351 36.73 9.26 -7.37
C LYS A 351 38.24 9.32 -7.57
N GLY A 352 38.91 10.32 -6.99
CA GLY A 352 40.34 10.52 -7.12
C GLY A 352 40.85 10.74 -8.55
N PRO A 353 42.18 10.80 -8.74
CA PRO A 353 43.19 11.05 -7.71
C PRO A 353 43.24 12.54 -7.30
N ALA A 354 42.59 13.42 -8.07
CA ALA A 354 42.53 14.84 -7.76
C ALA A 354 41.60 15.11 -6.56
N TYR A 355 41.96 16.10 -5.75
CA TYR A 355 41.16 16.51 -4.60
C TYR A 355 39.75 16.96 -5.03
N GLY A 356 38.72 16.45 -4.36
CA GLY A 356 37.32 16.86 -4.56
C GLY A 356 36.61 16.25 -5.78
N THR A 357 37.22 15.29 -6.48
CA THR A 357 36.52 14.53 -7.53
C THR A 357 35.66 13.43 -6.91
N ASN A 358 34.38 13.44 -7.23
CA ASN A 358 33.40 12.47 -6.74
C ASN A 358 32.70 11.76 -7.90
N LEU A 359 32.15 10.58 -7.63
CA LEU A 359 31.23 9.89 -8.51
C LEU A 359 30.03 10.82 -8.80
N SER A 360 29.59 10.84 -10.05
CA SER A 360 28.38 11.54 -10.45
C SER A 360 27.13 10.80 -9.99
N ASP A 361 25.98 11.46 -10.08
CA ASP A 361 24.70 10.84 -9.74
C ASP A 361 24.38 9.65 -10.66
N GLU A 362 24.78 9.72 -11.94
CA GLU A 362 24.66 8.63 -12.92
C GLU A 362 25.56 7.42 -12.61
N GLU A 363 26.72 7.68 -11.97
CA GLU A 363 27.63 6.63 -11.53
C GLU A 363 27.12 5.98 -10.24
N ILE A 364 26.62 6.78 -9.30
CA ILE A 364 25.98 6.28 -8.07
C ILE A 364 24.72 5.47 -8.37
N SER A 365 23.94 5.88 -9.38
CA SER A 365 22.71 5.19 -9.79
C SER A 365 22.93 4.01 -10.73
N ALA A 366 24.19 3.66 -11.01
CA ALA A 366 24.51 2.50 -11.83
C ALA A 366 23.91 1.21 -11.23
N PRO A 367 23.34 0.31 -12.06
CA PRO A 367 22.80 -0.95 -11.56
C PRO A 367 23.89 -1.82 -10.95
N VAL A 368 23.51 -2.65 -9.98
CA VAL A 368 24.35 -3.72 -9.42
C VAL A 368 23.94 -5.07 -10.02
N GLN A 369 24.83 -6.05 -10.02
CA GLN A 369 24.49 -7.43 -10.38
C GLN A 369 24.18 -8.22 -9.10
N PHE A 370 22.92 -8.64 -8.97
CA PHE A 370 22.45 -9.41 -7.83
C PHE A 370 22.21 -10.86 -8.26
N THR A 371 22.86 -11.79 -7.56
CA THR A 371 22.75 -13.23 -7.80
C THR A 371 22.14 -13.93 -6.60
N THR A 372 21.05 -14.67 -6.82
CA THR A 372 20.35 -15.44 -5.79
C THR A 372 21.00 -16.81 -5.55
N PRO A 373 20.65 -17.52 -4.45
CA PRO A 373 21.15 -18.86 -4.16
C PRO A 373 20.87 -19.91 -5.23
N ASN A 374 19.78 -19.77 -5.99
CA ASN A 374 19.43 -20.70 -7.07
C ASN A 374 20.11 -20.35 -8.40
N GLY A 375 20.96 -19.31 -8.42
CA GLY A 375 21.74 -18.90 -9.59
C GLY A 375 21.04 -17.90 -10.51
N THR A 376 19.89 -17.33 -10.11
CA THR A 376 19.27 -16.25 -10.89
C THR A 376 20.10 -14.99 -10.76
N VAL A 377 20.55 -14.46 -11.91
CA VAL A 377 21.33 -13.23 -12.02
C VAL A 377 20.42 -12.12 -12.57
N GLN A 378 20.39 -10.97 -11.89
CA GLN A 378 19.60 -9.80 -12.30
C GLN A 378 20.41 -8.50 -12.13
N ARG A 379 20.20 -7.55 -13.05
CA ARG A 379 20.70 -6.19 -12.90
C ARG A 379 19.67 -5.36 -12.14
N VAL A 380 20.04 -4.86 -10.98
CA VAL A 380 19.16 -4.12 -10.07
C VAL A 380 19.60 -2.67 -10.02
N SER A 381 18.75 -1.78 -10.54
CA SER A 381 18.93 -0.34 -10.37
C SER A 381 18.43 0.10 -9.00
N PRO A 382 19.05 1.12 -8.37
CA PRO A 382 18.49 1.70 -7.15
C PRO A 382 17.15 2.36 -7.46
N GLN A 383 16.14 2.06 -6.66
CA GLN A 383 14.86 2.77 -6.67
C GLN A 383 14.96 4.11 -5.96
N ARG A 384 15.82 4.18 -4.94
CA ARG A 384 16.12 5.40 -4.17
C ARG A 384 17.60 5.43 -3.85
N TYR A 385 18.18 6.62 -3.82
CA TYR A 385 19.49 6.83 -3.22
C TYR A 385 19.57 8.17 -2.51
N HIS A 386 20.52 8.24 -1.57
CA HIS A 386 20.90 9.44 -0.86
C HIS A 386 22.41 9.63 -1.04
N ARG A 387 22.84 10.85 -1.39
CA ARG A 387 24.20 11.29 -1.05
C ARG A 387 24.19 11.85 0.35
N ILE A 388 25.25 11.58 1.12
CA ILE A 388 25.34 12.09 2.50
C ILE A 388 25.35 13.63 2.52
N ASP A 389 25.96 14.25 1.50
CA ASP A 389 26.09 15.72 1.35
C ASP A 389 24.92 16.43 0.67
N GLN A 390 23.85 15.72 0.27
CA GLN A 390 22.84 16.32 -0.60
C GLN A 390 21.94 17.36 0.08
N ASP A 391 21.79 17.30 1.40
CA ASP A 391 20.92 18.23 2.12
C ASP A 391 21.68 19.52 2.42
N ALA A 392 21.38 20.58 1.67
CA ALA A 392 22.08 21.87 1.81
C ALA A 392 21.96 22.49 3.22
N THR A 393 20.94 22.11 4.00
CA THR A 393 20.71 22.63 5.36
C THR A 393 21.30 21.73 6.44
N ASN A 394 21.50 20.44 6.14
CA ASN A 394 22.07 19.44 7.04
C ASN A 394 22.88 18.38 6.24
N PRO A 395 24.01 18.73 5.62
CA PRO A 395 24.69 17.90 4.61
C PRO A 395 25.47 16.71 5.18
N GLY A 396 25.15 16.24 6.38
CA GLY A 396 26.04 15.36 7.13
C GLY A 396 27.27 16.13 7.63
N GLN A 397 27.73 15.79 8.83
CA GLN A 397 28.76 16.56 9.52
C GLN A 397 30.15 16.05 9.18
N ARG A 398 30.73 16.33 8.00
CA ARG A 398 32.11 15.91 7.64
C ARG A 398 32.38 14.40 7.73
N PHE A 399 31.42 13.57 7.34
CA PHE A 399 31.59 12.11 7.26
C PHE A 399 32.57 11.72 6.13
N GLY A 400 33.46 10.78 6.38
CA GLY A 400 34.50 10.36 5.47
C GLY A 400 35.35 11.53 4.97
N TYR A 401 35.82 11.45 3.74
CA TYR A 401 36.57 12.54 3.12
C TYR A 401 35.64 13.61 2.52
N ASN A 402 35.25 14.65 3.27
CA ASN A 402 34.33 15.71 2.79
C ASN A 402 32.90 15.24 2.43
N ASN A 403 32.24 14.48 3.31
CA ASN A 403 30.87 13.96 3.13
C ASN A 403 30.75 13.04 1.90
N THR A 404 31.74 12.16 1.69
CA THR A 404 31.86 11.36 0.47
C THR A 404 31.30 9.95 0.56
N GLY A 405 30.03 9.81 0.95
CA GLY A 405 29.32 8.55 0.85
C GLY A 405 27.97 8.66 0.14
N PHE A 406 27.50 7.54 -0.38
CA PHE A 406 26.13 7.38 -0.86
C PHE A 406 25.48 6.15 -0.24
N SER A 407 24.16 6.12 -0.24
CA SER A 407 23.36 4.96 0.12
C SER A 407 22.37 4.70 -0.99
N ASN A 408 22.21 3.45 -1.39
CA ASN A 408 21.25 2.99 -2.39
C ASN A 408 20.29 1.96 -1.78
N TYR A 409 19.07 1.92 -2.32
CA TYR A 409 18.03 0.96 -1.95
C TYR A 409 17.28 0.47 -3.20
N ALA A 410 16.99 -0.83 -3.23
CA ALA A 410 16.03 -1.42 -4.16
C ALA A 410 15.20 -2.52 -3.47
N ASP A 411 13.90 -2.55 -3.75
CA ASP A 411 13.04 -3.69 -3.45
C ASP A 411 13.33 -4.85 -4.42
N VAL A 412 13.80 -5.97 -3.89
CA VAL A 412 14.14 -7.19 -4.64
C VAL A 412 13.16 -8.34 -4.34
N THR A 413 12.02 -8.05 -3.72
CA THR A 413 11.00 -9.05 -3.30
C THR A 413 10.59 -9.93 -4.47
N SER A 414 10.25 -9.33 -5.62
CA SER A 414 9.82 -10.07 -6.82
C SER A 414 10.91 -10.99 -7.38
N ILE A 415 12.18 -10.63 -7.22
CA ILE A 415 13.30 -11.48 -7.66
C ILE A 415 13.36 -12.73 -6.79
N LEU A 416 13.33 -12.56 -5.45
CA LEU A 416 13.38 -13.70 -4.52
C LEU A 416 12.13 -14.58 -4.64
N GLN A 417 10.93 -14.00 -4.78
CA GLN A 417 9.69 -14.75 -4.95
C GLN A 417 9.67 -15.51 -6.29
N GLY A 418 10.07 -14.86 -7.38
CA GLY A 418 10.09 -15.47 -8.72
C GLY A 418 11.10 -16.61 -8.84
N ASP A 419 12.28 -16.42 -8.26
CA ASP A 419 13.33 -17.43 -8.18
C ASP A 419 13.06 -18.51 -7.12
N LYS A 420 12.03 -18.31 -6.27
CA LYS A 420 11.76 -19.13 -5.08
C LYS A 420 13.01 -19.26 -4.21
N SER A 421 13.75 -18.17 -4.08
CA SER A 421 14.96 -18.13 -3.27
C SER A 421 14.59 -18.42 -1.81
N ALA A 422 15.45 -19.18 -1.14
CA ALA A 422 15.32 -19.55 0.25
C ALA A 422 16.70 -19.42 0.94
N THR A 423 16.97 -20.24 1.95
CA THR A 423 18.28 -20.36 2.59
C THR A 423 19.41 -20.51 1.57
N GLY A 424 20.43 -19.65 1.65
CA GLY A 424 21.58 -19.75 0.76
C GLY A 424 22.46 -18.50 0.70
N SER A 425 23.46 -18.57 -0.16
CA SER A 425 24.38 -17.46 -0.40
C SER A 425 23.88 -16.56 -1.53
N TYR A 426 23.82 -15.26 -1.26
CA TYR A 426 23.54 -14.21 -2.23
C TYR A 426 24.85 -13.51 -2.58
N THR A 427 25.03 -13.14 -3.85
CA THR A 427 26.23 -12.42 -4.31
C THR A 427 25.82 -11.08 -4.89
N LEU A 428 26.49 -10.00 -4.46
CA LEU A 428 26.31 -8.67 -5.02
C LEU A 428 27.59 -8.17 -5.66
N ALA A 429 27.47 -7.77 -6.91
CA ALA A 429 28.56 -7.30 -7.74
C ALA A 429 28.30 -5.92 -8.32
N ASP A 430 29.37 -5.26 -8.75
CA ASP A 430 29.39 -3.94 -9.39
C ASP A 430 28.89 -2.78 -8.52
N ILE A 431 29.11 -2.82 -7.20
CA ILE A 431 28.83 -1.66 -6.35
C ILE A 431 29.66 -0.46 -6.86
N PRO A 432 29.04 0.70 -7.15
CA PRO A 432 29.75 1.87 -7.65
C PRO A 432 30.86 2.34 -6.71
N MET A 433 32.11 2.30 -7.18
CA MET A 433 33.29 2.77 -6.45
C MET A 433 34.44 3.08 -7.43
N THR A 434 35.43 3.85 -6.98
CA THR A 434 36.55 4.25 -7.85
C THR A 434 37.66 3.22 -7.95
N SER A 435 38.06 2.88 -9.18
CA SER A 435 39.25 2.08 -9.47
C SER A 435 40.56 2.76 -9.06
N SER A 436 40.58 4.09 -8.91
CA SER A 436 41.79 4.85 -8.58
C SER A 436 42.33 4.56 -7.17
N LEU A 437 41.50 3.98 -6.30
CA LEU A 437 41.88 3.62 -4.94
C LEU A 437 42.20 2.12 -4.77
N ASN A 438 42.12 1.32 -5.83
CA ASN A 438 42.42 -0.10 -5.76
C ASN A 438 43.91 -0.33 -5.45
N GLY A 439 44.19 -1.14 -4.43
CA GLY A 439 45.54 -1.44 -3.94
C GLY A 439 46.20 -0.31 -3.14
N GLN A 440 45.45 0.72 -2.73
CA GLN A 440 45.98 1.88 -2.01
C GLN A 440 45.64 1.85 -0.51
N TYR A 441 46.50 2.44 0.31
CA TYR A 441 46.21 2.74 1.72
C TYR A 441 45.31 3.96 1.77
N GLN A 442 44.09 3.85 2.30
CA GLN A 442 43.15 4.96 2.34
C GLN A 442 42.29 4.93 3.61
N TYR A 443 42.04 6.12 4.15
CA TYR A 443 41.28 6.31 5.39
C TYR A 443 39.77 6.25 5.23
N TYR A 444 39.24 6.54 4.04
CA TYR A 444 37.82 6.85 3.83
C TYR A 444 37.17 6.03 2.71
N ASN A 445 37.81 4.92 2.34
CA ASN A 445 37.30 4.02 1.32
C ASN A 445 36.58 2.86 1.99
N PHE A 446 35.30 2.74 1.69
CA PHE A 446 34.43 1.69 2.19
C PHE A 446 33.50 1.26 1.07
N SER A 447 33.08 0.01 1.10
CA SER A 447 32.01 -0.47 0.24
C SER A 447 31.41 -1.75 0.80
N GLY A 448 30.09 -1.79 0.87
CA GLY A 448 29.37 -2.99 1.24
C GLY A 448 27.89 -2.89 0.97
N TRP A 449 27.20 -3.97 1.30
CA TRP A 449 25.77 -4.10 1.08
C TRP A 449 25.14 -4.94 2.17
N SER A 450 23.83 -4.76 2.32
CA SER A 450 23.00 -5.58 3.18
C SER A 450 21.71 -5.98 2.47
N LEU A 451 21.22 -7.18 2.77
CA LEU A 451 19.91 -7.67 2.36
C LEU A 451 19.08 -7.88 3.62
N PHE A 452 17.97 -7.15 3.74
CA PHE A 452 16.96 -7.40 4.77
C PHE A 452 15.83 -8.22 4.17
N VAL A 453 15.37 -9.24 4.88
CA VAL A 453 14.30 -10.14 4.42
C VAL A 453 13.25 -10.29 5.51
N VAL A 454 11.99 -10.04 5.17
CA VAL A 454 10.83 -10.34 6.00
C VAL A 454 10.13 -11.57 5.43
N THR A 455 9.98 -12.61 6.25
CA THR A 455 9.34 -13.88 5.86
C THR A 455 7.88 -13.95 6.29
N LYS A 456 7.09 -14.86 5.71
CA LYS A 456 5.76 -15.23 6.22
C LYS A 456 5.72 -16.65 6.75
N ASP A 457 4.85 -16.85 7.74
CA ASP A 457 4.43 -18.14 8.30
C ASP A 457 5.56 -19.02 8.84
N GLN A 458 6.71 -18.43 9.14
CA GLN A 458 7.85 -19.09 9.79
C GLN A 458 7.74 -19.05 11.32
N ALA A 459 7.28 -17.93 11.86
CA ALA A 459 7.15 -17.72 13.30
C ALA A 459 5.84 -18.28 13.85
N SER A 460 5.87 -18.66 15.13
CA SER A 460 4.67 -19.04 15.89
C SER A 460 3.80 -17.83 16.27
N LYS A 461 4.42 -16.64 16.35
CA LYS A 461 3.77 -15.36 16.71
C LYS A 461 3.74 -14.42 15.52
N SER A 462 2.73 -13.56 15.48
CA SER A 462 2.70 -12.43 14.55
C SER A 462 3.58 -11.29 15.05
N ARG A 463 4.22 -10.59 14.12
CA ARG A 463 5.07 -9.44 14.37
C ARG A 463 4.67 -8.28 13.46
N ALA A 464 4.77 -7.07 13.98
CA ALA A 464 4.81 -5.84 13.21
C ALA A 464 6.24 -5.60 12.73
N PHE A 465 6.38 -5.44 11.41
CA PHE A 465 7.64 -5.13 10.75
C PHE A 465 7.66 -3.66 10.36
N SER A 466 8.77 -2.96 10.59
CA SER A 466 8.94 -1.57 10.15
C SER A 466 10.38 -1.37 9.71
N ILE A 467 10.58 -1.09 8.43
CA ILE A 467 11.91 -0.92 7.82
C ILE A 467 12.08 0.51 7.35
N TYR A 468 13.19 1.13 7.74
CA TYR A 468 13.53 2.51 7.45
C TYR A 468 14.84 2.59 6.69
N TYR A 469 14.94 3.59 5.83
CA TYR A 469 16.08 3.77 4.92
C TYR A 469 16.48 5.24 4.86
N GLY A 470 17.78 5.50 4.73
CA GLY A 470 18.33 6.85 4.60
C GLY A 470 19.85 6.86 4.44
N ALA A 471 20.46 8.00 4.74
CA ALA A 471 21.92 8.14 4.83
C ALA A 471 22.30 9.15 5.91
N ARG A 472 22.62 8.64 7.11
CA ARG A 472 22.91 9.43 8.30
C ARG A 472 24.41 9.36 8.68
N GLY A 473 25.28 9.81 7.77
CA GLY A 473 26.72 10.02 8.04
C GLY A 473 27.06 11.26 8.86
N ASN A 474 27.87 11.11 9.90
CA ASN A 474 28.44 12.21 10.67
C ASN A 474 29.93 11.99 10.98
N ALA A 475 30.67 13.05 11.28
CA ALA A 475 32.03 12.97 11.80
C ALA A 475 32.08 12.47 13.23
N ALA A 476 33.27 12.01 13.59
CA ALA A 476 33.67 11.74 14.95
C ALA A 476 33.32 12.88 15.91
N GLY A 477 32.84 12.49 17.09
CA GLY A 477 32.49 13.39 18.18
C GLY A 477 31.08 13.98 18.11
N THR A 478 30.22 13.52 17.19
CA THR A 478 28.88 14.08 17.03
C THR A 478 27.75 13.05 17.10
N ASN A 479 26.56 13.52 17.45
CA ASN A 479 25.38 12.69 17.60
C ASN A 479 24.50 12.77 16.36
N ASN A 480 24.09 11.61 15.86
CA ASN A 480 23.10 11.43 14.81
C ASN A 480 21.76 11.10 15.45
N GLU A 481 20.93 12.09 15.74
CA GLU A 481 19.59 11.87 16.31
C GLU A 481 18.51 12.10 15.26
N PHE A 482 17.55 11.17 15.16
CA PHE A 482 16.41 11.30 14.27
C PHE A 482 15.19 10.52 14.77
N THR A 483 14.02 10.96 14.32
CA THR A 483 12.74 10.34 14.65
C THR A 483 12.21 9.56 13.46
N MET A 484 11.92 8.28 13.67
CA MET A 484 11.24 7.42 12.72
C MET A 484 9.75 7.41 13.08
N SER A 485 8.93 8.02 12.22
CA SER A 485 7.48 8.09 12.39
C SER A 485 6.78 6.85 11.83
N ASN A 486 5.48 6.73 12.09
CA ASN A 486 4.65 5.59 11.69
C ASN A 486 5.24 4.24 12.14
N PHE A 487 5.88 4.20 13.31
CA PHE A 487 6.37 2.96 13.89
C PHE A 487 5.20 2.13 14.42
N LEU A 488 5.23 0.81 14.31
CA LEU A 488 4.17 -0.06 14.82
C LEU A 488 4.68 -0.93 15.97
N THR A 489 3.95 -0.86 17.09
CA THR A 489 4.11 -1.76 18.24
C THR A 489 2.74 -2.28 18.66
N ALA A 490 2.66 -3.50 19.17
CA ALA A 490 1.42 -3.99 19.77
C ALA A 490 0.91 -3.02 20.84
N LYS A 491 -0.42 -2.90 20.94
CA LYS A 491 -1.08 -2.04 21.94
C LYS A 491 -1.10 -2.67 23.35
N GLN A 492 -0.77 -3.96 23.46
CA GLN A 492 -0.72 -4.74 24.69
C GLN A 492 0.17 -5.97 24.51
N GLY A 493 0.41 -6.72 25.59
CA GLY A 493 1.27 -7.90 25.58
C GLY A 493 2.77 -7.60 25.61
N ASN A 494 3.59 -8.65 25.59
CA ASN A 494 5.05 -8.52 25.55
C ASN A 494 5.54 -8.28 24.11
N LEU A 495 6.26 -7.18 23.92
CA LEU A 495 6.72 -6.71 22.62
C LEU A 495 7.83 -7.56 21.99
N ASP A 496 8.69 -8.23 22.78
CA ASP A 496 9.85 -9.01 22.30
C ASP A 496 10.56 -8.40 21.06
N PRO A 497 11.01 -7.13 21.16
CA PRO A 497 11.44 -6.36 20.01
C PRO A 497 12.83 -6.78 19.49
N ILE A 498 12.97 -6.85 18.18
CA ILE A 498 14.22 -7.10 17.46
C ILE A 498 14.53 -5.87 16.61
N VAL A 499 15.80 -5.49 16.55
CA VAL A 499 16.34 -4.49 15.63
C VAL A 499 17.40 -5.11 14.75
N THR A 500 17.51 -4.62 13.53
CA THR A 500 18.72 -4.77 12.73
C THR A 500 19.08 -3.48 12.03
N TRP A 501 20.36 -3.26 11.73
CA TRP A 501 20.82 -2.09 10.99
C TRP A 501 21.83 -2.46 9.91
N PHE A 502 22.02 -1.52 8.99
CA PHE A 502 23.14 -1.49 8.06
C PHE A 502 23.83 -0.14 8.23
N THR A 503 25.08 -0.18 8.66
CA THR A 503 25.94 0.99 8.89
C THR A 503 27.27 0.76 8.18
N VAL A 504 27.86 1.82 7.64
CA VAL A 504 29.18 1.80 7.00
C VAL A 504 30.14 2.73 7.72
N GLN A 505 31.44 2.44 7.63
CA GLN A 505 32.54 3.10 8.36
C GLN A 505 32.43 2.97 9.88
N GLY A 506 31.97 1.82 10.39
CA GLY A 506 32.21 1.46 11.78
C GLY A 506 33.49 0.64 11.92
N ASP A 507 34.41 1.04 12.80
CA ASP A 507 35.71 0.38 12.98
C ASP A 507 35.78 -0.39 14.32
N LYS A 508 36.44 -1.54 14.32
CA LYS A 508 36.78 -2.26 15.57
C LYS A 508 37.73 -1.47 16.47
N TYR A 509 38.64 -0.71 15.90
CA TYR A 509 39.73 -0.04 16.60
C TYR A 509 39.26 1.18 17.37
N TRP A 510 38.43 2.02 16.73
CA TRP A 510 37.86 3.18 17.36
C TRP A 510 36.77 2.75 18.35
N THR A 511 36.66 3.50 19.45
CA THR A 511 35.66 3.27 20.48
C THR A 511 35.02 4.61 20.83
N GLY A 512 33.83 4.57 21.40
CA GLY A 512 32.95 5.73 21.53
C GLY A 512 31.56 5.47 20.98
N ASP A 513 31.40 4.40 20.21
CA ASP A 513 30.27 4.19 19.30
C ASP A 513 29.11 3.53 20.03
N ASN A 514 27.95 4.17 19.98
CA ASN A 514 26.74 3.68 20.63
C ASN A 514 25.55 3.80 19.68
N ALA A 515 24.68 2.79 19.68
CA ALA A 515 23.33 2.85 19.14
C ALA A 515 22.33 2.96 20.29
N GLN A 516 21.39 3.91 20.23
CA GLN A 516 20.52 4.24 21.36
C GLN A 516 19.08 4.51 20.92
N ILE A 517 18.14 4.07 21.75
CA ILE A 517 16.72 4.41 21.64
C ILE A 517 16.31 5.23 22.85
N LYS A 518 15.51 6.27 22.62
CA LYS A 518 14.91 7.04 23.70
C LYS A 518 13.66 6.33 24.22
N ASN A 519 13.67 5.95 25.50
CA ASN A 519 12.52 5.31 26.14
C ASN A 519 11.41 6.33 26.49
N SER A 520 10.30 5.86 27.06
CA SER A 520 9.14 6.70 27.45
C SER A 520 9.47 7.73 28.52
N ALA A 521 10.49 7.50 29.35
CA ALA A 521 10.98 8.46 30.33
C ALA A 521 11.87 9.56 29.72
N GLY A 522 12.10 9.53 28.40
CA GLY A 522 12.98 10.45 27.69
C GLY A 522 14.47 10.15 27.86
N ILE A 523 14.82 8.97 28.38
CA ILE A 523 16.20 8.53 28.63
C ILE A 523 16.71 7.74 27.44
N TRP A 524 17.93 8.03 27.00
CA TRP A 524 18.63 7.25 25.98
C TRP A 524 19.18 5.96 26.55
N VAL A 525 18.76 4.83 25.99
CA VAL A 525 19.18 3.49 26.39
C VAL A 525 20.00 2.87 25.26
N ASN A 526 21.15 2.32 25.59
CA ASN A 526 21.99 1.60 24.64
C ASN A 526 21.31 0.32 24.15
N ILE A 527 21.42 0.07 22.86
CA ILE A 527 21.18 -1.23 22.25
C ILE A 527 22.56 -1.90 22.14
N SER A 528 22.75 -3.00 22.86
CA SER A 528 24.06 -3.66 22.91
C SER A 528 23.92 -5.13 23.33
N ASN A 529 24.88 -5.95 22.92
CA ASN A 529 25.10 -7.30 23.41
C ASN A 529 26.62 -7.55 23.61
N THR A 530 27.08 -8.80 23.71
CA THR A 530 28.50 -9.10 23.95
C THR A 530 29.35 -8.78 22.74
N LEU A 531 28.86 -9.07 21.53
CA LEU A 531 29.57 -8.81 20.27
C LEU A 531 29.47 -7.35 19.82
N ASN A 532 28.40 -6.64 20.21
CA ASN A 532 28.15 -5.23 19.94
C ASN A 532 28.04 -4.47 21.26
N PRO A 533 29.16 -4.28 21.99
CA PRO A 533 29.14 -3.72 23.33
C PRO A 533 28.81 -2.23 23.30
N VAL A 534 28.33 -1.74 24.46
CA VAL A 534 28.31 -0.30 24.75
C VAL A 534 29.69 0.29 24.44
N ASN A 535 29.72 1.46 23.83
CA ASN A 535 30.94 2.16 23.42
C ASN A 535 31.71 1.52 22.24
N ASN A 536 31.22 0.44 21.63
CA ASN A 536 31.71 -0.01 20.32
C ASN A 536 30.65 -0.82 19.56
N ALA A 537 29.50 -0.20 19.31
CA ALA A 537 28.35 -0.85 18.67
C ALA A 537 28.43 -0.88 17.13
N MET A 538 29.31 -0.09 16.51
CA MET A 538 29.58 -0.08 15.06
C MET A 538 31.03 -0.51 14.87
N ASN A 539 31.26 -1.82 14.83
CA ASN A 539 32.57 -2.43 15.01
C ASN A 539 32.95 -3.39 13.86
N ALA A 540 32.53 -3.06 12.64
CA ALA A 540 32.71 -3.84 11.43
C ALA A 540 32.29 -5.33 11.57
N THR A 541 31.11 -5.61 12.13
CA THR A 541 30.62 -7.00 12.26
C THR A 541 29.32 -7.26 11.54
N VAL A 542 29.10 -8.55 11.23
CA VAL A 542 27.80 -9.04 10.79
C VAL A 542 27.37 -10.13 11.76
N THR A 543 26.42 -9.80 12.63
CA THR A 543 25.98 -10.67 13.73
C THR A 543 24.47 -10.93 13.72
N ASP A 544 24.09 -12.12 14.16
CA ASP A 544 22.71 -12.47 14.47
C ASP A 544 22.61 -12.86 15.95
N ASN A 545 22.05 -11.95 16.73
CA ASN A 545 22.19 -11.85 18.18
C ASN A 545 23.67 -11.80 18.58
N ASP A 546 24.10 -12.71 19.44
CA ASP A 546 25.44 -12.72 20.02
C ASP A 546 26.37 -13.71 19.31
N GLU A 547 26.15 -13.90 18.01
CA GLU A 547 26.87 -14.84 17.15
C GLU A 547 27.32 -14.17 15.84
N HIS A 548 28.59 -14.31 15.48
CA HIS A 548 29.12 -13.87 14.19
C HIS A 548 28.57 -14.75 13.07
N MET A 549 28.06 -14.15 12.00
CA MET A 549 27.44 -14.90 10.91
C MET A 549 28.43 -15.81 10.16
N VAL A 550 29.71 -15.42 10.08
CA VAL A 550 30.79 -16.25 9.51
C VAL A 550 31.11 -17.48 10.37
N ASP A 551 30.92 -17.39 11.69
CA ASP A 551 31.13 -18.52 12.61
C ASP A 551 29.93 -19.47 12.57
N LYS A 552 28.72 -18.91 12.47
CA LYS A 552 27.46 -19.66 12.33
C LYS A 552 27.39 -20.43 11.01
N TYR A 553 27.92 -19.85 9.93
CA TYR A 553 27.86 -20.39 8.56
C TYR A 553 29.25 -20.41 7.89
N PRO A 554 30.18 -21.26 8.35
CA PRO A 554 31.56 -21.27 7.87
C PRO A 554 31.63 -21.59 6.37
N GLY A 555 32.43 -20.81 5.63
CA GLY A 555 32.65 -20.99 4.18
C GLY A 555 31.49 -20.53 3.30
N LYS A 556 30.50 -19.81 3.85
CA LYS A 556 29.32 -19.32 3.11
C LYS A 556 29.40 -17.85 2.72
N PHE A 557 30.31 -17.10 3.34
CA PHE A 557 30.64 -15.72 3.02
C PHE A 557 31.90 -15.69 2.14
N ALA A 558 32.07 -14.60 1.39
CA ALA A 558 33.31 -14.29 0.68
C ALA A 558 33.37 -12.76 0.42
N PRO A 559 34.31 -12.00 1.01
CA PRO A 559 35.30 -12.42 2.02
C PRO A 559 34.67 -13.09 3.25
N ASP A 560 35.38 -14.02 3.89
CA ASP A 560 34.88 -14.88 4.98
C ASP A 560 35.63 -14.59 6.29
N HIS A 561 35.57 -13.32 6.72
CA HIS A 561 36.24 -12.83 7.92
C HIS A 561 35.22 -12.17 8.86
N PRO A 562 35.39 -12.24 10.19
CA PRO A 562 34.50 -11.56 11.15
C PRO A 562 34.66 -10.06 11.22
N ASN A 563 35.78 -9.53 10.71
CA ASN A 563 35.92 -8.11 10.46
C ASN A 563 35.54 -7.85 9.01
N PHE A 564 34.43 -7.14 8.83
CA PHE A 564 33.81 -6.86 7.55
C PHE A 564 34.29 -5.54 6.92
N LEU A 565 35.48 -5.05 7.30
CA LEU A 565 36.11 -3.88 6.69
C LEU A 565 35.15 -2.70 6.60
N ASP A 566 34.81 -2.13 7.76
CA ASP A 566 33.95 -0.97 7.93
C ASP A 566 32.45 -1.20 7.73
N ILE A 567 32.00 -2.45 7.60
CA ILE A 567 30.59 -2.78 7.37
C ILE A 567 29.97 -3.42 8.61
N ASP A 568 28.90 -2.81 9.12
CA ASP A 568 28.13 -3.26 10.28
C ASP A 568 26.72 -3.68 9.88
N ILE A 569 26.38 -4.95 10.13
CA ILE A 569 25.07 -5.55 9.87
C ILE A 569 24.68 -6.44 11.04
N ASP A 570 24.15 -5.83 12.07
CA ASP A 570 23.83 -6.55 13.30
C ASP A 570 22.33 -6.66 13.46
N ARG A 571 21.89 -7.83 13.93
CA ARG A 571 20.53 -8.11 14.34
C ARG A 571 20.54 -8.52 15.80
N MET A 572 19.74 -7.89 16.65
CA MET A 572 19.69 -8.24 18.07
C MET A 572 18.37 -7.87 18.72
N ALA A 573 18.09 -8.47 19.88
CA ALA A 573 16.97 -8.05 20.72
C ALA A 573 17.19 -6.66 21.31
N ILE A 574 16.14 -5.85 21.36
CA ILE A 574 16.11 -4.60 22.13
C ILE A 574 15.73 -4.96 23.58
N PRO A 575 16.42 -4.40 24.60
CA PRO A 575 16.09 -4.66 26.00
C PRO A 575 14.61 -4.38 26.35
N GLU A 576 14.05 -5.20 27.24
CA GLU A 576 12.67 -5.02 27.72
C GLU A 576 12.47 -3.63 28.35
N GLY A 577 11.31 -3.02 28.12
CA GLY A 577 10.97 -1.71 28.65
C GLY A 577 11.57 -0.50 27.90
N VAL A 578 12.41 -0.73 26.88
CA VAL A 578 12.89 0.36 26.00
C VAL A 578 11.77 0.87 25.09
N LEU A 579 11.00 -0.05 24.50
CA LEU A 579 9.82 0.26 23.70
C LEU A 579 8.54 0.13 24.54
N ASN A 580 7.51 0.89 24.17
CA ASN A 580 6.23 0.90 24.86
C ASN A 580 5.12 0.37 23.94
N ALA A 581 4.11 -0.22 24.55
CA ALA A 581 2.93 -0.65 23.82
C ALA A 581 2.20 0.54 23.18
N GLY A 582 1.81 0.39 21.91
CA GLY A 582 1.11 1.41 21.15
C GLY A 582 1.93 2.61 20.70
N GLN A 583 3.24 2.58 20.90
CA GLN A 583 4.20 3.56 20.43
C GLN A 583 4.16 3.66 18.89
N ASN A 584 4.01 4.88 18.38
CA ASN A 584 3.82 5.19 16.95
C ASN A 584 5.03 5.90 16.29
N GLN A 585 6.08 6.12 17.06
CA GLN A 585 7.34 6.70 16.60
C GLN A 585 8.48 6.18 17.46
N ILE A 586 9.70 6.22 16.94
CA ILE A 586 10.90 5.87 17.69
C ILE A 586 11.97 6.94 17.48
N ASN A 587 12.56 7.41 18.58
CA ASN A 587 13.71 8.31 18.52
C ASN A 587 14.95 7.45 18.65
N PHE A 588 15.74 7.44 17.60
CA PHE A 588 16.97 6.69 17.51
C PHE A 588 18.13 7.66 17.41
N ARG A 589 19.24 7.31 18.03
CA ARG A 589 20.49 8.02 17.76
C ARG A 589 21.67 7.08 17.74
N THR A 590 22.67 7.50 16.98
CA THR A 590 24.03 6.97 17.07
C THR A 590 24.95 8.07 17.59
N THR A 591 25.91 7.72 18.43
CA THR A 591 26.87 8.67 19.02
C THR A 591 28.28 8.10 18.93
N SER A 592 29.27 8.92 18.59
CA SER A 592 30.68 8.53 18.59
C SER A 592 31.57 9.59 19.25
N SER A 593 32.68 9.18 19.85
CA SER A 593 33.77 10.06 20.30
C SER A 593 35.03 9.99 19.44
N GLY A 594 35.11 9.09 18.47
CA GLY A 594 36.35 8.81 17.74
C GLY A 594 36.19 8.30 16.31
N ASP A 595 34.99 7.88 15.92
CA ASP A 595 34.70 7.26 14.62
C ASP A 595 33.67 8.05 13.81
N ASP A 596 33.69 7.89 12.49
CA ASP A 596 32.74 8.49 11.57
C ASP A 596 32.03 7.44 10.71
N TYR A 597 30.82 7.06 11.13
CA TYR A 597 29.97 6.12 10.40
C TYR A 597 28.73 6.78 9.80
N SER A 598 28.12 6.08 8.84
CA SER A 598 26.81 6.39 8.29
C SER A 598 25.86 5.24 8.53
N THR A 599 24.70 5.51 9.13
CA THR A 599 23.61 4.54 9.21
C THR A 599 22.72 4.67 7.96
N ASN A 600 22.48 3.55 7.30
CA ASN A 600 21.88 3.48 5.96
C ASN A 600 20.51 2.78 5.95
N ALA A 601 20.32 1.78 6.81
CA ALA A 601 19.02 1.14 7.02
C ALA A 601 18.84 0.70 8.47
N ILE A 602 17.59 0.69 8.95
CA ILE A 602 17.21 0.12 10.25
C ILE A 602 15.89 -0.61 10.07
N GLY A 603 15.84 -1.86 10.53
CA GLY A 603 14.64 -2.68 10.54
C GLY A 603 14.23 -3.06 11.96
N PHE A 604 12.93 -3.09 12.23
CA PHE A 604 12.37 -3.56 13.49
C PHE A 604 11.37 -4.67 13.25
N ALA A 605 11.34 -5.64 14.16
CA ALA A 605 10.30 -6.64 14.27
C ALA A 605 9.83 -6.71 15.73
N VAL A 606 8.54 -6.44 15.96
CA VAL A 606 7.96 -6.37 17.31
C VAL A 606 6.74 -7.26 17.35
N ASN A 607 6.54 -8.09 18.37
CA ASN A 607 5.31 -8.88 18.50
C ASN A 607 4.08 -8.00 18.35
N ALA A 608 3.14 -8.42 17.51
CA ALA A 608 1.89 -7.73 17.28
C ALA A 608 0.86 -8.65 16.62
N GLU A 609 -0.36 -8.64 17.14
CA GLU A 609 -1.44 -9.51 16.70
C GLU A 609 -2.61 -8.67 16.17
N THR A 610 -3.20 -9.11 15.06
CA THR A 610 -4.40 -8.51 14.48
C THR A 610 -5.65 -9.24 14.97
N PRO A 611 -6.81 -8.55 15.12
CA PRO A 611 -8.05 -9.19 15.57
C PRO A 611 -8.49 -10.35 14.67
N GLU A 612 -9.05 -11.39 15.27
CA GLU A 612 -9.67 -12.53 14.58
C GLU A 612 -11.04 -12.78 15.20
N PHE A 613 -12.11 -12.61 14.44
CA PHE A 613 -13.47 -12.79 14.95
C PHE A 613 -13.98 -14.21 14.67
N GLU A 614 -14.52 -14.84 15.69
CA GLU A 614 -15.39 -16.00 15.55
C GLU A 614 -16.83 -15.52 15.68
N ILE A 615 -17.61 -15.69 14.61
CA ILE A 615 -19.03 -15.37 14.57
C ILE A 615 -19.84 -16.63 14.19
N LYS A 616 -20.86 -16.93 14.98
CA LYS A 616 -21.71 -18.11 14.82
C LYS A 616 -23.17 -17.73 14.87
N LYS A 617 -23.98 -18.37 14.03
CA LYS A 617 -25.42 -18.18 13.99
C LYS A 617 -26.16 -19.50 14.17
N GLU A 618 -27.21 -19.47 14.96
CA GLU A 618 -28.09 -20.62 15.18
C GLU A 618 -29.57 -20.20 15.16
N ILE A 619 -30.43 -21.18 14.89
CA ILE A 619 -31.86 -21.07 15.19
C ILE A 619 -32.08 -21.65 16.58
N VAL A 620 -32.64 -20.85 17.48
CA VAL A 620 -32.98 -21.30 18.83
C VAL A 620 -34.18 -22.23 18.74
N GLU A 621 -34.03 -23.45 19.31
CA GLU A 621 -35.05 -24.51 19.28
C GLU A 621 -35.52 -24.85 17.85
N PRO A 622 -34.62 -25.37 16.98
CA PRO A 622 -34.94 -25.57 15.57
C PRO A 622 -35.98 -26.67 15.37
N LYS A 623 -36.91 -26.42 14.44
CA LYS A 623 -37.88 -27.42 13.93
C LYS A 623 -37.39 -28.06 12.64
N GLU A 624 -37.91 -29.25 12.33
CA GLU A 624 -37.67 -29.91 11.03
C GLU A 624 -38.24 -29.10 9.86
N THR A 625 -39.42 -28.52 10.05
CA THR A 625 -40.07 -27.63 9.09
C THR A 625 -40.82 -26.50 9.80
N TYR A 626 -41.03 -25.40 9.09
CA TYR A 626 -41.74 -24.22 9.55
C TYR A 626 -42.87 -23.84 8.61
N LYS A 627 -43.94 -23.32 9.14
CA LYS A 627 -45.11 -22.86 8.35
C LYS A 627 -45.03 -21.37 8.07
N VAL A 628 -45.67 -20.93 7.00
CA VAL A 628 -45.93 -19.50 6.76
C VAL A 628 -46.66 -18.93 7.99
N GLY A 629 -46.20 -17.76 8.47
CA GLY A 629 -46.68 -17.13 9.69
C GLY A 629 -45.99 -17.59 10.98
N GLU A 630 -45.15 -18.64 10.96
CA GLU A 630 -44.37 -19.01 12.13
C GLU A 630 -43.18 -18.08 12.37
N THR A 631 -42.83 -17.92 13.64
CA THR A 631 -41.69 -17.11 14.09
C THR A 631 -40.48 -18.01 14.34
N ILE A 632 -39.33 -17.57 13.84
CA ILE A 632 -38.00 -18.13 14.07
C ILE A 632 -37.26 -17.19 15.02
N THR A 633 -36.61 -17.73 16.04
CA THR A 633 -35.68 -16.98 16.88
C THR A 633 -34.26 -17.28 16.41
N TYR A 634 -33.55 -16.27 15.95
CA TYR A 634 -32.14 -16.37 15.58
C TYR A 634 -31.28 -15.90 16.75
N ARG A 635 -30.14 -16.58 16.96
CA ARG A 635 -29.10 -16.17 17.89
C ARG A 635 -27.76 -16.05 17.16
N VAL A 636 -27.06 -14.95 17.43
CA VAL A 636 -25.71 -14.71 16.92
C VAL A 636 -24.75 -14.59 18.10
N SER A 637 -23.63 -15.29 18.01
CA SER A 637 -22.53 -15.28 18.99
C SER A 637 -21.30 -14.69 18.32
N LEU A 638 -20.61 -13.77 18.98
CA LEU A 638 -19.46 -13.07 18.44
C LEU A 638 -18.37 -12.94 19.50
N LYS A 639 -17.13 -13.26 19.11
CA LYS A 639 -15.95 -13.13 19.95
C LYS A 639 -14.70 -12.80 19.13
N ASN A 640 -13.87 -11.87 19.60
CA ASN A 640 -12.48 -11.78 19.15
C ASN A 640 -11.66 -12.87 19.86
N THR A 641 -11.12 -13.83 19.12
CA THR A 641 -10.42 -15.00 19.68
C THR A 641 -8.93 -14.74 19.86
N LYS A 642 -8.40 -13.67 19.27
CA LYS A 642 -6.98 -13.45 19.18
C LYS A 642 -6.45 -12.64 20.37
N ALA A 643 -5.72 -13.31 21.27
CA ALA A 643 -5.02 -12.68 22.38
C ALA A 643 -4.16 -11.49 21.94
N ASP A 644 -4.03 -10.50 22.82
CA ASP A 644 -3.27 -9.27 22.61
C ASP A 644 -3.68 -8.41 21.39
N SER A 645 -4.83 -8.68 20.78
CA SER A 645 -5.43 -7.86 19.70
C SER A 645 -6.61 -7.01 20.18
N GLU A 646 -6.94 -5.95 19.43
CA GLU A 646 -8.08 -5.07 19.68
C GLU A 646 -8.67 -4.54 18.37
N ALA A 647 -9.96 -4.76 18.17
CA ALA A 647 -10.73 -4.12 17.11
C ALA A 647 -11.55 -2.95 17.68
N ILE A 648 -11.80 -1.91 16.88
CA ILE A 648 -12.65 -0.77 17.22
C ILE A 648 -13.74 -0.59 16.16
N ASN A 649 -14.77 0.20 16.48
CA ASN A 649 -15.93 0.40 15.61
C ASN A 649 -16.58 -0.92 15.20
N SER A 650 -16.64 -1.88 16.12
CA SER A 650 -17.14 -3.23 15.85
C SER A 650 -18.67 -3.23 15.71
N VAL A 651 -19.18 -3.69 14.57
CA VAL A 651 -20.61 -3.72 14.24
C VAL A 651 -20.96 -5.06 13.61
N SER A 652 -21.96 -5.77 14.15
CA SER A 652 -22.54 -6.94 13.51
C SER A 652 -23.77 -6.56 12.70
N LYS A 653 -23.94 -7.17 11.53
CA LYS A 653 -25.04 -6.91 10.60
C LYS A 653 -25.67 -8.22 10.15
N ASP A 654 -26.98 -8.21 9.94
CA ASP A 654 -27.76 -9.38 9.59
C ASP A 654 -28.83 -9.00 8.57
N ALA A 655 -28.60 -9.30 7.29
CA ALA A 655 -29.56 -9.01 6.23
C ALA A 655 -30.59 -10.13 6.15
N LEU A 656 -31.86 -9.81 6.35
CA LEU A 656 -32.94 -10.80 6.27
C LEU A 656 -33.29 -11.15 4.84
N ASP A 657 -33.50 -12.44 4.59
CA ASP A 657 -34.12 -12.94 3.36
C ASP A 657 -35.47 -12.26 3.14
N GLY A 658 -35.82 -11.97 1.87
CA GLY A 658 -37.08 -11.33 1.51
C GLY A 658 -38.34 -12.07 1.98
N ARG A 659 -38.22 -13.37 2.28
CA ARG A 659 -39.26 -14.25 2.84
C ARG A 659 -39.42 -14.15 4.35
N LEU A 660 -38.61 -13.33 5.01
CA LEU A 660 -38.69 -13.05 6.44
C LEU A 660 -39.16 -11.61 6.69
N ASN A 661 -39.98 -11.47 7.71
CA ASN A 661 -40.37 -10.19 8.30
C ASN A 661 -39.80 -10.12 9.72
N TYR A 662 -39.00 -9.11 10.02
CA TYR A 662 -38.55 -8.85 11.38
C TYR A 662 -39.75 -8.70 12.33
N LEU A 663 -39.65 -9.21 13.56
CA LEU A 663 -40.65 -9.02 14.61
C LEU A 663 -40.24 -7.86 15.53
N PRO A 664 -40.92 -6.70 15.49
CA PRO A 664 -40.57 -5.56 16.33
C PRO A 664 -40.61 -5.86 17.83
N GLY A 665 -39.70 -5.25 18.58
CA GLY A 665 -39.46 -5.43 20.01
C GLY A 665 -38.79 -6.76 20.36
N SER A 666 -38.18 -7.46 19.40
CA SER A 666 -37.59 -8.78 19.65
C SER A 666 -36.08 -8.80 19.81
N LEU A 667 -35.39 -7.70 19.47
CA LEU A 667 -33.94 -7.59 19.52
C LEU A 667 -33.46 -7.41 20.96
N LYS A 668 -32.51 -8.25 21.37
CA LYS A 668 -31.89 -8.16 22.69
C LYS A 668 -30.46 -8.69 22.66
N ILE A 669 -29.60 -8.11 23.49
CA ILE A 669 -28.27 -8.62 23.77
C ILE A 669 -28.36 -9.49 25.02
N ILE A 670 -28.20 -10.81 24.87
CA ILE A 670 -28.30 -11.80 25.94
C ILE A 670 -27.11 -11.71 26.89
N SER A 671 -25.91 -11.57 26.35
CA SER A 671 -24.66 -11.50 27.12
C SER A 671 -23.62 -10.63 26.43
N GLY A 672 -22.60 -10.25 27.20
CA GLY A 672 -21.54 -9.35 26.75
C GLY A 672 -21.85 -7.88 27.04
N PRO A 673 -21.03 -6.96 26.50
CA PRO A 673 -21.24 -5.52 26.68
C PRO A 673 -22.63 -5.08 26.23
N ASN A 674 -23.25 -4.18 27.01
CA ASN A 674 -24.57 -3.60 26.74
C ASN A 674 -25.74 -4.62 26.71
N SER A 675 -25.63 -5.72 27.46
CA SER A 675 -26.70 -6.72 27.62
C SER A 675 -28.03 -6.11 28.08
N GLY A 676 -29.13 -6.62 27.54
CA GLY A 676 -30.49 -6.17 27.81
C GLY A 676 -31.33 -6.10 26.54
N GLU A 677 -32.61 -5.77 26.73
CA GLU A 677 -33.55 -5.47 25.65
C GLU A 677 -33.11 -4.25 24.84
N LYS A 678 -33.48 -4.20 23.56
CA LYS A 678 -33.22 -3.09 22.64
C LYS A 678 -34.53 -2.57 22.05
N THR A 679 -34.54 -1.31 21.66
CA THR A 679 -35.77 -0.61 21.22
C THR A 679 -36.06 -0.79 19.73
N ASP A 680 -35.10 -1.32 18.97
CA ASP A 680 -35.06 -1.41 17.50
C ASP A 680 -34.94 -0.06 16.76
N ALA A 681 -35.07 1.06 17.48
CA ALA A 681 -35.06 2.37 16.87
C ALA A 681 -33.66 2.78 16.47
N SER A 682 -33.56 3.62 15.44
CA SER A 682 -32.23 4.05 14.99
C SER A 682 -31.64 5.10 15.92
N GLY A 683 -30.39 4.88 16.34
CA GLY A 683 -29.59 5.87 17.04
C GLY A 683 -30.01 6.20 18.48
N ASP A 684 -30.86 5.41 19.13
CA ASP A 684 -31.20 5.57 20.55
C ASP A 684 -30.47 4.57 21.47
N ASP A 685 -30.24 3.34 20.99
CA ASP A 685 -29.41 2.34 21.66
C ASP A 685 -28.52 1.55 20.67
N GLN A 686 -27.80 0.55 21.18
CA GLN A 686 -26.77 -0.18 20.42
C GLN A 686 -27.33 -1.04 19.28
N ALA A 687 -28.63 -1.26 19.15
CA ALA A 687 -29.16 -2.18 18.16
C ALA A 687 -30.42 -1.66 17.50
N GLU A 688 -30.46 -1.71 16.18
CA GLU A 688 -31.56 -1.18 15.37
C GLU A 688 -31.96 -2.16 14.28
N TYR A 689 -33.21 -2.05 13.83
CA TYR A 689 -33.67 -2.69 12.60
C TYR A 689 -33.84 -1.63 11.51
N ASP A 690 -32.99 -1.72 10.48
CA ASP A 690 -33.12 -0.92 9.27
C ASP A 690 -34.17 -1.55 8.34
N GLU A 691 -35.39 -1.01 8.39
CA GLU A 691 -36.51 -1.47 7.58
C GLU A 691 -36.25 -1.29 6.08
N THR A 692 -35.50 -0.27 5.66
CA THR A 692 -35.23 0.02 4.24
C THR A 692 -34.40 -1.08 3.61
N ASN A 693 -33.38 -1.54 4.33
CA ASN A 693 -32.46 -2.58 3.87
C ASN A 693 -32.80 -3.98 4.41
N LYS A 694 -33.88 -4.12 5.20
CA LYS A 694 -34.24 -5.35 5.93
C LYS A 694 -33.07 -5.92 6.72
N GLN A 695 -32.37 -5.08 7.46
CA GLN A 695 -31.11 -5.44 8.12
C GLN A 695 -31.16 -5.18 9.63
N ILE A 696 -30.73 -6.14 10.43
CA ILE A 696 -30.44 -5.92 11.86
C ILE A 696 -29.02 -5.40 11.96
N ILE A 697 -28.82 -4.34 12.73
CA ILE A 697 -27.51 -3.73 12.98
C ILE A 697 -27.29 -3.72 14.49
N VAL A 698 -26.21 -4.35 14.95
CA VAL A 698 -25.84 -4.42 16.38
C VAL A 698 -24.43 -3.88 16.57
N ARG A 699 -24.30 -2.80 17.33
CA ARG A 699 -23.03 -2.17 17.70
C ARG A 699 -22.48 -2.90 18.91
N VAL A 700 -21.36 -3.58 18.74
CA VAL A 700 -20.84 -4.57 19.69
C VAL A 700 -19.51 -4.12 20.31
N GLY A 701 -19.11 -4.75 21.41
CA GLY A 701 -17.88 -4.42 22.14
C GLY A 701 -18.04 -3.38 23.23
N ASN A 702 -17.00 -3.22 24.05
CA ASN A 702 -16.95 -2.29 25.16
C ASN A 702 -17.03 -0.85 24.66
N GLY A 703 -17.88 -0.04 25.30
CA GLY A 703 -18.07 1.36 24.92
C GLY A 703 -18.87 1.59 23.64
N ALA A 704 -19.49 0.55 23.05
CA ALA A 704 -20.42 0.74 21.94
C ALA A 704 -21.59 1.64 22.34
N THR A 705 -21.90 2.61 21.49
CA THR A 705 -22.94 3.63 21.70
C THR A 705 -24.10 3.39 20.73
N ALA A 706 -25.07 4.30 20.74
CA ALA A 706 -26.19 4.22 19.83
C ALA A 706 -25.83 4.43 18.35
N THR A 707 -24.67 5.01 18.06
CA THR A 707 -24.26 5.31 16.67
C THR A 707 -22.88 4.76 16.31
N GLN A 708 -22.09 4.31 17.28
CA GLN A 708 -20.72 3.84 17.07
C GLN A 708 -20.48 2.46 17.68
N GLY A 709 -19.84 1.57 16.93
CA GLY A 709 -19.35 0.28 17.42
C GLY A 709 -18.24 0.43 18.47
N GLY A 710 -18.14 -0.52 19.39
CA GLY A 710 -17.20 -0.47 20.51
C GLY A 710 -15.83 -1.09 20.22
N SER A 711 -15.02 -1.11 21.27
CA SER A 711 -13.75 -1.83 21.33
C SER A 711 -13.98 -3.32 21.66
N TYR A 712 -13.38 -4.20 20.86
CA TYR A 712 -13.50 -5.66 20.98
C TYR A 712 -12.10 -6.28 21.09
N LYS A 713 -11.67 -6.47 22.33
CA LYS A 713 -10.42 -7.14 22.70
C LYS A 713 -10.66 -8.65 22.84
N ALA A 714 -9.59 -9.41 22.92
CA ALA A 714 -9.65 -10.85 23.19
C ALA A 714 -10.35 -11.21 24.53
N ASP A 715 -10.22 -10.33 25.52
CA ASP A 715 -10.82 -10.46 26.85
C ASP A 715 -12.20 -9.78 26.97
N THR A 716 -12.69 -9.13 25.90
CA THR A 716 -14.08 -8.68 25.83
C THR A 716 -14.99 -9.89 25.91
N ALA A 717 -15.94 -9.86 26.84
CA ALA A 717 -16.92 -10.93 27.01
C ALA A 717 -17.71 -11.14 25.70
N GLU A 718 -17.92 -12.41 25.35
CA GLU A 718 -18.65 -12.82 24.14
C GLU A 718 -20.03 -12.14 24.07
N THR A 719 -20.28 -11.50 22.93
CA THR A 719 -21.57 -10.87 22.65
C THR A 719 -22.49 -11.92 22.06
N ILE A 720 -23.60 -12.17 22.73
CA ILE A 720 -24.68 -13.00 22.21
C ILE A 720 -25.90 -12.12 22.06
N TYR A 721 -26.47 -12.02 20.87
CA TYR A 721 -27.73 -11.32 20.65
C TYR A 721 -28.75 -12.22 19.95
N GLU A 722 -30.02 -11.93 20.20
CA GLU A 722 -31.16 -12.63 19.63
C GLU A 722 -32.09 -11.65 18.95
N PHE A 723 -32.75 -12.13 17.91
CA PHE A 723 -33.88 -11.45 17.29
C PHE A 723 -34.86 -12.47 16.72
N LYS A 724 -36.08 -12.04 16.46
CA LYS A 724 -37.12 -12.89 15.89
C LYS A 724 -37.54 -12.39 14.52
N ALA A 725 -37.82 -13.34 13.62
CA ALA A 725 -38.40 -13.06 12.32
C ALA A 725 -39.53 -14.04 12.01
N GLN A 726 -40.56 -13.58 11.32
CA GLN A 726 -41.70 -14.36 10.88
C GLN A 726 -41.57 -14.73 9.40
N ILE A 727 -41.89 -15.97 9.05
CA ILE A 727 -41.97 -16.43 7.66
C ILE A 727 -43.19 -15.80 7.00
N ASN A 728 -42.99 -15.11 5.88
CA ASN A 728 -44.06 -14.45 5.13
C ASN A 728 -44.55 -15.26 3.93
N GLU A 729 -45.59 -14.77 3.26
CA GLU A 729 -46.33 -15.47 2.18
C GLU A 729 -45.52 -15.69 0.89
N ARG A 730 -44.32 -15.08 0.78
CA ARG A 730 -43.41 -15.31 -0.35
C ARG A 730 -42.70 -16.66 -0.26
N ALA A 731 -42.67 -17.28 0.91
CA ALA A 731 -42.03 -18.57 1.12
C ALA A 731 -42.88 -19.70 0.54
N LYS A 732 -42.27 -20.61 -0.22
CA LYS A 732 -42.98 -21.74 -0.84
C LYS A 732 -42.66 -23.06 -0.14
N ALA A 733 -43.59 -24.00 -0.25
CA ALA A 733 -43.45 -25.35 0.29
C ALA A 733 -42.11 -25.99 -0.13
N ASN A 734 -41.46 -26.67 0.82
CA ASN A 734 -40.17 -27.36 0.66
C ASN A 734 -38.95 -26.47 0.34
N GLU A 735 -39.06 -25.14 0.35
CA GLU A 735 -37.90 -24.25 0.20
C GLU A 735 -37.05 -24.17 1.49
N LEU A 736 -35.79 -23.80 1.32
CA LEU A 736 -34.89 -23.41 2.40
C LEU A 736 -34.78 -21.87 2.45
N VAL A 737 -34.97 -21.29 3.63
CA VAL A 737 -34.82 -19.86 3.90
C VAL A 737 -33.50 -19.65 4.66
N PRO A 738 -32.41 -19.27 3.98
CA PRO A 738 -31.11 -19.07 4.59
C PRO A 738 -31.05 -17.77 5.38
N ASN A 739 -30.18 -17.73 6.37
CA ASN A 739 -29.85 -16.52 7.11
C ASN A 739 -28.41 -16.59 7.63
N SER A 740 -27.67 -15.48 7.57
CA SER A 740 -26.29 -15.35 8.07
C SER A 740 -26.08 -13.95 8.66
N ALA A 741 -25.03 -13.79 9.45
CA ALA A 741 -24.63 -12.50 10.02
C ALA A 741 -23.18 -12.21 9.65
N THR A 742 -22.82 -10.93 9.60
CA THR A 742 -21.45 -10.47 9.44
C THR A 742 -21.03 -9.66 10.66
N VAL A 743 -19.73 -9.52 10.87
CA VAL A 743 -19.12 -8.50 11.72
C VAL A 743 -18.16 -7.68 10.88
N GLU A 744 -18.20 -6.37 11.05
CA GLU A 744 -17.27 -5.40 10.48
C GLU A 744 -16.65 -4.61 11.62
N ALA A 745 -15.33 -4.48 11.61
CA ALA A 745 -14.58 -3.68 12.58
C ALA A 745 -13.31 -3.11 11.94
N VAL A 746 -12.54 -2.36 12.71
CA VAL A 746 -11.24 -1.81 12.31
C VAL A 746 -10.19 -2.25 13.32
N ASP A 747 -9.10 -2.84 12.86
CA ASP A 747 -7.94 -3.11 13.72
C ASP A 747 -7.33 -1.79 14.20
N ILE A 748 -7.22 -1.60 15.52
CA ILE A 748 -6.65 -0.38 16.09
C ILE A 748 -5.16 -0.20 15.77
N LEU A 749 -4.45 -1.29 15.49
CA LEU A 749 -3.02 -1.26 15.21
C LEU A 749 -2.74 -0.81 13.78
N THR A 750 -3.35 -1.47 12.81
CA THR A 750 -3.07 -1.27 11.38
C THR A 750 -4.07 -0.33 10.70
N SER A 751 -5.17 0.02 11.35
CA SER A 751 -6.34 0.68 10.74
C SER A 751 -6.98 -0.10 9.59
N ALA A 752 -6.62 -1.37 9.40
CA ALA A 752 -7.23 -2.24 8.40
C ALA A 752 -8.64 -2.66 8.83
N LYS A 753 -9.51 -2.87 7.85
CA LYS A 753 -10.83 -3.45 8.10
C LYS A 753 -10.67 -4.92 8.49
N VAL A 754 -11.43 -5.34 9.48
CA VAL A 754 -11.57 -6.75 9.87
C VAL A 754 -13.02 -7.12 9.65
N ASN A 755 -13.27 -8.17 8.88
CA ASN A 755 -14.63 -8.63 8.62
C ASN A 755 -14.70 -10.16 8.65
N GLU A 756 -15.76 -10.69 9.24
CA GLU A 756 -16.03 -12.11 9.26
C GLU A 756 -17.52 -12.39 9.05
N THR A 757 -17.85 -13.57 8.54
CA THR A 757 -19.23 -14.00 8.27
C THR A 757 -19.54 -15.30 9.01
N SER A 758 -20.73 -15.37 9.58
CA SER A 758 -21.20 -16.59 10.26
C SER A 758 -21.42 -17.73 9.28
N ASN A 759 -21.60 -18.92 9.83
CA ASN A 759 -22.28 -19.99 9.10
C ASN A 759 -23.69 -19.54 8.63
N ILE A 760 -24.17 -20.17 7.56
CA ILE A 760 -25.56 -20.03 7.09
C ILE A 760 -26.43 -21.00 7.87
N VAL A 761 -27.56 -20.53 8.37
CA VAL A 761 -28.62 -21.38 8.94
C VAL A 761 -29.85 -21.33 8.06
N GLU A 762 -30.54 -22.45 7.91
CA GLU A 762 -31.67 -22.56 6.98
C GLU A 762 -32.93 -23.03 7.72
N ALA A 763 -34.04 -22.32 7.49
CA ALA A 763 -35.36 -22.77 7.91
C ALA A 763 -36.06 -23.44 6.72
N LYS A 764 -36.43 -24.71 6.86
CA LYS A 764 -37.15 -25.45 5.82
C LYS A 764 -38.64 -25.17 5.91
N ILE A 765 -39.27 -24.82 4.79
CA ILE A 765 -40.71 -24.58 4.73
C ILE A 765 -41.47 -25.90 4.64
N ALA A 766 -42.50 -26.04 5.46
CA ALA A 766 -43.38 -27.21 5.49
C ALA A 766 -44.12 -27.38 4.15
N ASP A 767 -44.33 -28.64 3.78
CA ASP A 767 -45.14 -29.01 2.60
C ASP A 767 -46.64 -28.97 2.94
N GLU A 768 -47.17 -27.76 3.14
CA GLU A 768 -48.59 -27.55 3.36
C GLU A 768 -49.17 -26.72 2.22
N GLN A 769 -50.08 -27.31 1.44
CA GLN A 769 -50.81 -26.57 0.41
C GLN A 769 -51.71 -25.53 1.07
N VAL A 770 -51.45 -24.26 0.79
CA VAL A 770 -52.36 -23.17 1.15
C VAL A 770 -53.67 -23.37 0.38
N THR A 771 -54.81 -23.39 1.06
CA THR A 771 -56.12 -23.59 0.41
C THR A 771 -56.54 -22.33 -0.34
N GLY A 772 -56.84 -22.46 -1.64
CA GLY A 772 -57.23 -21.32 -2.46
C GLY A 772 -58.66 -20.82 -2.26
N LYS A 773 -58.97 -19.66 -2.86
CA LYS A 773 -60.31 -19.06 -2.86
C LYS A 773 -60.71 -18.63 -4.26
N LEU A 774 -61.79 -19.21 -4.77
CA LEU A 774 -62.32 -18.96 -6.10
C LEU A 774 -63.26 -17.74 -6.12
N THR A 775 -63.11 -16.88 -7.12
CA THR A 775 -64.10 -15.86 -7.50
C THR A 775 -64.48 -16.05 -8.96
N ALA A 776 -65.73 -15.77 -9.32
CA ALA A 776 -66.23 -15.92 -10.69
C ALA A 776 -67.16 -14.77 -11.09
N ILE A 777 -67.10 -14.38 -12.36
CA ILE A 777 -67.87 -13.29 -12.97
C ILE A 777 -68.51 -13.83 -14.25
N LYS A 778 -69.80 -13.54 -14.45
CA LYS A 778 -70.54 -13.88 -15.67
C LYS A 778 -70.98 -12.61 -16.40
N THR A 779 -70.70 -12.52 -17.69
CA THR A 779 -71.11 -11.41 -18.55
C THR A 779 -71.87 -11.91 -19.77
N VAL A 780 -72.60 -11.02 -20.42
CA VAL A 780 -73.31 -11.28 -21.68
C VAL A 780 -72.96 -10.17 -22.67
N ASN A 781 -72.73 -10.53 -23.93
CA ASN A 781 -72.34 -9.57 -24.97
C ASN A 781 -73.46 -8.57 -25.33
N ASN A 782 -74.72 -8.97 -25.18
CA ASN A 782 -75.89 -8.13 -25.40
C ASN A 782 -76.97 -8.41 -24.35
N ALA A 783 -77.18 -7.47 -23.43
CA ALA A 783 -78.16 -7.60 -22.35
C ALA A 783 -79.62 -7.34 -22.80
N LYS A 784 -79.85 -6.88 -24.04
CA LYS A 784 -81.18 -6.60 -24.60
C LYS A 784 -81.30 -7.16 -26.02
N PRO A 785 -81.23 -8.49 -26.20
CA PRO A 785 -81.34 -9.11 -27.51
C PRO A 785 -82.76 -9.03 -28.07
N LYS A 786 -82.87 -9.02 -29.39
CA LYS A 786 -84.14 -9.23 -30.09
C LYS A 786 -84.44 -10.73 -30.18
N LEU A 787 -85.71 -11.07 -30.38
CA LEU A 787 -86.11 -12.46 -30.62
C LEU A 787 -85.38 -13.03 -31.84
N GLY A 788 -84.74 -14.19 -31.66
CA GLY A 788 -83.95 -14.86 -32.70
C GLY A 788 -82.47 -14.45 -32.78
N GLU A 789 -82.02 -13.44 -32.02
CA GLU A 789 -80.59 -13.10 -31.93
C GLU A 789 -79.83 -14.11 -31.07
N THR A 790 -78.59 -14.41 -31.48
CA THR A 790 -77.65 -15.19 -30.66
C THR A 790 -76.92 -14.24 -29.72
N ILE A 791 -76.85 -14.60 -28.44
CA ILE A 791 -76.06 -13.91 -27.43
C ILE A 791 -74.99 -14.85 -26.89
N GLU A 792 -73.87 -14.28 -26.49
CA GLU A 792 -72.73 -15.00 -25.93
C GLU A 792 -72.62 -14.67 -24.44
N TYR A 793 -72.49 -15.70 -23.62
CA TYR A 793 -72.15 -15.57 -22.21
C TYR A 793 -70.67 -15.91 -22.01
N THR A 794 -69.98 -15.13 -21.19
CA THR A 794 -68.60 -15.40 -20.78
C THR A 794 -68.56 -15.56 -19.27
N ILE A 795 -67.95 -16.65 -18.78
CA ILE A 795 -67.70 -16.88 -17.36
C ILE A 795 -66.20 -16.85 -17.13
N SER A 796 -65.72 -15.90 -16.35
CA SER A 796 -64.31 -15.76 -15.96
C SER A 796 -64.18 -16.06 -14.47
N PHE A 797 -63.12 -16.75 -14.07
CA PHE A 797 -62.85 -17.05 -12.67
C PHE A 797 -61.36 -16.92 -12.35
N ARG A 798 -61.01 -16.70 -11.08
CA ARG A 798 -59.62 -16.61 -10.61
C ARG A 798 -59.48 -17.12 -9.18
N ASN A 799 -58.37 -17.81 -8.90
CA ASN A 799 -57.90 -18.06 -7.54
C ASN A 799 -57.33 -16.75 -6.95
N THR A 800 -57.80 -16.35 -5.78
CA THR A 800 -57.49 -15.02 -5.19
C THR A 800 -56.49 -15.07 -4.05
N ILE A 801 -56.03 -16.26 -3.66
CA ILE A 801 -55.00 -16.42 -2.62
C ILE A 801 -53.69 -16.80 -3.30
N GLU A 802 -52.67 -15.99 -3.11
CA GLU A 802 -51.34 -16.20 -3.70
C GLU A 802 -50.72 -17.50 -3.19
N ASN A 803 -49.98 -18.22 -4.06
CA ASN A 803 -49.33 -19.51 -3.76
C ASN A 803 -50.26 -20.61 -3.23
N SER A 804 -51.57 -20.46 -3.42
CA SER A 804 -52.57 -21.45 -2.99
C SER A 804 -52.99 -22.38 -4.13
N VAL A 805 -53.59 -23.51 -3.75
CA VAL A 805 -54.07 -24.53 -4.69
C VAL A 805 -55.57 -24.73 -4.53
N LEU A 806 -56.29 -24.69 -5.64
CA LEU A 806 -57.66 -25.22 -5.76
C LEU A 806 -57.58 -26.59 -6.44
N ASN A 807 -57.67 -27.68 -5.68
CA ASN A 807 -57.44 -29.05 -6.17
C ASN A 807 -58.36 -29.50 -7.32
N LYS A 808 -59.55 -28.92 -7.42
CA LYS A 808 -60.49 -29.12 -8.52
C LYS A 808 -61.42 -27.91 -8.60
N VAL A 809 -61.65 -27.39 -9.79
CA VAL A 809 -62.62 -26.32 -10.02
C VAL A 809 -63.72 -26.81 -10.95
N VAL A 810 -64.97 -26.65 -10.53
CA VAL A 810 -66.15 -27.00 -11.33
C VAL A 810 -67.03 -25.75 -11.47
N ILE A 811 -67.24 -25.31 -12.71
CA ILE A 811 -68.13 -24.19 -13.05
C ILE A 811 -69.40 -24.78 -13.67
N THR A 812 -70.55 -24.50 -13.06
CA THR A 812 -71.86 -24.90 -13.57
C THR A 812 -72.71 -23.68 -13.87
N ASP A 813 -73.30 -23.64 -15.04
CA ASP A 813 -74.21 -22.57 -15.45
C ASP A 813 -75.48 -23.13 -16.09
N GLN A 814 -76.63 -22.61 -15.68
CA GLN A 814 -77.92 -23.02 -16.22
C GLN A 814 -78.40 -21.97 -17.22
N LEU A 815 -78.68 -22.39 -18.46
CA LEU A 815 -79.29 -21.51 -19.44
C LEU A 815 -80.66 -21.01 -18.96
N PRO A 816 -80.90 -19.69 -18.96
CA PRO A 816 -82.20 -19.12 -18.66
C PRO A 816 -83.31 -19.66 -19.56
N LYS A 817 -84.51 -19.78 -19.00
CA LYS A 817 -85.72 -20.09 -19.79
C LYS A 817 -85.92 -19.03 -20.86
N GLY A 818 -86.16 -19.46 -22.10
CA GLY A 818 -86.32 -18.59 -23.27
C GLY A 818 -85.08 -18.50 -24.15
N LEU A 819 -83.96 -19.12 -23.76
CA LEU A 819 -82.80 -19.32 -24.62
C LEU A 819 -82.69 -20.79 -25.05
N THR A 820 -82.22 -20.99 -26.28
CA THR A 820 -81.85 -22.31 -26.81
C THR A 820 -80.35 -22.34 -26.97
N TYR A 821 -79.70 -23.39 -26.48
CA TYR A 821 -78.26 -23.58 -26.67
C TYR A 821 -77.93 -23.67 -28.17
N VAL A 822 -76.90 -22.94 -28.60
CA VAL A 822 -76.36 -23.07 -29.96
C VAL A 822 -75.36 -24.22 -29.95
N LYS A 823 -75.67 -25.29 -30.69
CA LYS A 823 -74.82 -26.48 -30.74
C LYS A 823 -73.39 -26.11 -31.15
N ASP A 824 -72.41 -26.73 -30.49
CA ASP A 824 -70.98 -26.58 -30.76
C ASP A 824 -70.42 -25.16 -30.51
N SER A 825 -71.13 -24.34 -29.71
CA SER A 825 -70.71 -22.96 -29.39
C SER A 825 -69.88 -22.81 -28.11
N LEU A 826 -69.62 -23.88 -27.37
CA LEU A 826 -68.80 -23.82 -26.14
C LEU A 826 -67.32 -23.68 -26.50
N THR A 827 -66.68 -22.65 -25.95
CA THR A 827 -65.24 -22.40 -26.08
C THR A 827 -64.63 -22.13 -24.71
N SER A 828 -63.34 -22.47 -24.55
CA SER A 828 -62.52 -22.08 -23.40
C SER A 828 -61.41 -21.19 -23.92
N ILE A 829 -61.19 -20.05 -23.24
CA ILE A 829 -60.14 -19.09 -23.55
C ILE A 829 -59.43 -18.72 -22.25
N GLY A 830 -58.10 -18.53 -22.30
CA GLY A 830 -57.27 -18.25 -21.14
C GLY A 830 -56.07 -19.18 -21.06
N ASP A 831 -55.18 -18.90 -20.10
CA ASP A 831 -53.96 -19.66 -19.86
C ASP A 831 -54.25 -21.07 -19.30
N GLU A 832 -53.26 -21.96 -19.34
CA GLU A 832 -53.35 -23.31 -18.77
C GLU A 832 -53.62 -23.27 -17.25
N PRO A 833 -54.33 -24.27 -16.68
CA PRO A 833 -54.82 -25.47 -17.35
C PRO A 833 -56.15 -25.26 -18.11
N GLN A 834 -56.26 -25.84 -19.31
CA GLN A 834 -57.55 -25.96 -20.02
C GLN A 834 -58.53 -26.90 -19.28
N PRO A 835 -59.86 -26.76 -19.47
CA PRO A 835 -60.83 -27.64 -18.83
C PRO A 835 -60.66 -29.08 -19.31
N THR A 836 -60.59 -30.00 -18.35
CA THR A 836 -60.62 -31.46 -18.60
C THR A 836 -61.98 -31.94 -19.13
N SER A 837 -63.05 -31.19 -18.88
CA SER A 837 -64.37 -31.43 -19.46
C SER A 837 -65.09 -30.11 -19.68
N LEU A 838 -65.66 -29.91 -20.87
CA LEU A 838 -66.54 -28.78 -21.19
C LEU A 838 -67.73 -29.31 -21.99
N LYS A 839 -68.92 -29.30 -21.40
CA LYS A 839 -70.11 -29.91 -22.01
C LYS A 839 -71.39 -29.17 -21.66
N GLU A 840 -72.34 -29.27 -22.58
CA GLU A 840 -73.73 -28.89 -22.35
C GLU A 840 -74.58 -30.16 -22.26
N ALA A 841 -75.52 -30.18 -21.32
CA ALA A 841 -76.55 -31.21 -21.21
C ALA A 841 -77.85 -30.60 -20.66
N ASN A 842 -78.94 -30.72 -21.42
CA ASN A 842 -80.29 -30.28 -21.01
C ASN A 842 -80.36 -28.81 -20.53
N GLY A 843 -79.65 -27.92 -21.21
CA GLY A 843 -79.51 -26.50 -20.88
C GLY A 843 -78.50 -26.19 -19.78
N THR A 844 -77.79 -27.18 -19.23
CA THR A 844 -76.77 -26.99 -18.19
C THR A 844 -75.37 -27.08 -18.80
N ILE A 845 -74.58 -26.03 -18.66
CA ILE A 845 -73.17 -25.99 -19.04
C ILE A 845 -72.34 -26.38 -17.81
N THR A 846 -71.40 -27.30 -17.99
CA THR A 846 -70.43 -27.68 -16.95
C THR A 846 -69.02 -27.65 -17.51
N ALA A 847 -68.13 -26.94 -16.83
CA ALA A 847 -66.69 -26.94 -17.08
C ALA A 847 -65.95 -27.49 -15.85
N GLU A 848 -65.13 -28.53 -16.04
CA GLU A 848 -64.29 -29.13 -15.00
C GLU A 848 -62.82 -28.87 -15.29
N TYR A 849 -62.14 -28.21 -14.38
CA TYR A 849 -60.71 -27.92 -14.44
C TYR A 849 -59.96 -28.80 -13.43
N PRO A 850 -58.69 -29.14 -13.70
CA PRO A 850 -57.84 -29.86 -12.76
C PRO A 850 -57.43 -28.92 -11.60
N SER A 851 -56.34 -29.23 -10.91
CA SER A 851 -55.80 -28.34 -9.88
C SER A 851 -55.37 -26.99 -10.48
N ILE A 852 -55.86 -25.89 -9.92
CA ILE A 852 -55.53 -24.52 -10.32
C ILE A 852 -54.67 -23.89 -9.23
N THR A 853 -53.43 -23.56 -9.59
CA THR A 853 -52.51 -22.74 -8.78
C THR A 853 -52.73 -21.26 -9.10
N ASP A 854 -52.20 -20.34 -8.28
CA ASP A 854 -52.17 -18.93 -8.68
C ASP A 854 -51.32 -18.76 -9.94
N THR A 855 -51.95 -18.29 -11.02
CA THR A 855 -51.34 -17.81 -12.27
C THR A 855 -52.06 -16.54 -12.67
#